data_AF-A0A6F9C3E2-F1
#
_entry.id   AF-A0A6F9C3E2-F1
#
_cell.length_a   1.000
_cell.length_b   1.000
_cell.length_c   1.000
_cell.angle_alpha   90.00
_cell.angle_beta   90.00
_cell.angle_gamma   90.00
#
_symmetry.space_group_name_H-M   'P 1'
#
loop_
_entity.id
_entity.type
_entity.pdbx_description
1 polymer ?
#
loop_
_entity_poly.entity_id
_entity_poly.type
_entity_poly.pdbx_seq_one_letter_code
_entity_poly.pdbx_strand_id
1 'polypeptide(L)'
;MGEWDLLGRLLDKVQSHSTVIGKIWLTVLFVFRILVLGAGAEKVWGDEQSDFVCNTEQPGCENVCYDHAFPISHVRFWVLQILSVSIPTLVYLGHVLHVIHVEKKVREKMNKQVQDEQANNFLKKGYKVPKYSNVNGKINLHGRLLRSYVVHLLVKILLEVGFIVCQYYLYGFTLQARFVCSRFPCPHQVDCFLSRPTEKTVFIWFMLVVACVSLLLNLIELFYLFVKSVKECVDRKQDYTVTPLLDKVQSHSTVIGKIWMSVLFLFRIMVLGAGAENVWGDEQSGFICNTQQPGCENVCYDHIFPISHIRFWVMQIIFVSTPTLLYLGHAMHVISQENKLRAILQSQVDNGTLKKPKYSNEAGKIKIKGNLLGSYMTQLFFKIIIEIAFIVGQYYLYGFVMVPMFPCSRSPCPFTVECYMSRPTEKTIFIIFMLVVACASLALNVIEVFYLLCRRLRCGGSKGRNYHTTSTANPATLPPPAWSGRVDTEMDTLRQNKMNLEFESGQSLGGTLDAKDEKKIMVLGAGAEKVWSDEQSNMICNTKQPGCKNVCYDHAFPISHIRFWVLQIIFVSTPTLVYLGHVMHVIHKENKLRQRLSQAGNEMGKMPKYSDEKGHVKIKGDLLVSYMVNIFFRILLEIVFIVGQYYLYGFVLDPKIECSRAPCPFTVECFMSRPTEKTIFIIFMLGVAVVLAQEDELKQFQPSQCTAV
;
A
#
# COMPACT_ATOMS: atom_id res chain seq x y z
N MET A 1 -12.32 -13.07 18.31
CA MET A 1 -10.84 -13.17 18.22
C MET A 1 -10.35 -14.03 17.05
N GLY A 2 -10.87 -15.24 16.82
CA GLY A 2 -10.31 -16.20 15.83
C GLY A 2 -10.26 -15.76 14.35
N GLU A 3 -11.00 -14.72 13.94
CA GLU A 3 -11.07 -14.28 12.53
C GLU A 3 -9.76 -13.60 12.05
N TRP A 4 -9.04 -12.93 12.95
CA TRP A 4 -7.82 -12.20 12.59
C TRP A 4 -6.65 -13.13 12.21
N ASP A 5 -6.65 -14.38 12.69
CA ASP A 5 -5.68 -15.41 12.31
C ASP A 5 -5.80 -15.80 10.83
N LEU A 6 -7.03 -15.86 10.29
CA LEU A 6 -7.25 -16.10 8.86
C LEU A 6 -6.70 -14.94 8.01
N LEU A 7 -6.93 -13.70 8.45
CA LEU A 7 -6.36 -12.52 7.78
C LEU A 7 -4.82 -12.56 7.86
N GLY A 8 -4.25 -12.90 9.03
CA GLY A 8 -2.81 -13.12 9.20
C GLY A 8 -2.24 -14.12 8.19
N ARG A 9 -2.77 -15.34 8.14
CA ARG A 9 -2.32 -16.39 7.19
C ARG A 9 -2.45 -16.00 5.72
N LEU A 10 -3.46 -15.19 5.37
CA LEU A 10 -3.60 -14.63 4.02
C LEU A 10 -2.55 -13.54 3.76
N LEU A 11 -2.30 -12.66 4.74
CA LEU A 11 -1.29 -11.61 4.65
C LEU A 11 0.14 -12.15 4.62
N ASP A 12 0.48 -13.22 5.35
CA ASP A 12 1.77 -13.92 5.23
C ASP A 12 2.02 -14.38 3.79
N LYS A 13 0.97 -14.92 3.16
CA LYS A 13 1.01 -15.37 1.76
C LYS A 13 1.21 -14.20 0.80
N VAL A 14 0.61 -13.04 1.07
CA VAL A 14 0.86 -11.78 0.35
C VAL A 14 2.28 -11.26 0.60
N GLN A 15 2.76 -11.32 1.84
CA GLN A 15 4.08 -10.87 2.29
C GLN A 15 5.20 -11.71 1.67
N SER A 16 4.95 -12.97 1.33
CA SER A 16 5.88 -13.81 0.56
C SER A 16 6.10 -13.32 -0.88
N HIS A 17 5.12 -12.63 -1.48
CA HIS A 17 5.10 -12.25 -2.90
C HIS A 17 5.13 -10.73 -3.18
N SER A 18 5.06 -9.89 -2.15
CA SER A 18 5.10 -8.42 -2.26
C SER A 18 6.53 -7.85 -2.27
N THR A 19 6.68 -6.60 -2.74
CA THR A 19 7.96 -5.87 -2.62
C THR A 19 8.30 -5.62 -1.15
N VAL A 20 9.57 -5.32 -0.83
CA VAL A 20 9.99 -4.99 0.55
C VAL A 20 9.18 -3.84 1.14
N ILE A 21 8.81 -2.83 0.33
CA ILE A 21 7.99 -1.69 0.78
C ILE A 21 6.56 -2.17 1.09
N GLY A 22 5.97 -2.99 0.21
CA GLY A 22 4.66 -3.62 0.45
C GLY A 22 4.64 -4.53 1.69
N LYS A 23 5.75 -5.21 2.02
CA LYS A 23 5.88 -5.97 3.28
C LYS A 23 5.84 -5.04 4.50
N ILE A 24 6.63 -3.96 4.49
CA ILE A 24 6.64 -2.95 5.56
C ILE A 24 5.25 -2.33 5.73
N TRP A 25 4.57 -2.02 4.62
CA TRP A 25 3.20 -1.52 4.63
C TRP A 25 2.20 -2.49 5.28
N LEU A 26 2.31 -3.80 4.99
CA LEU A 26 1.50 -4.82 5.64
C LEU A 26 1.81 -4.96 7.14
N THR A 27 3.08 -4.89 7.54
CA THR A 27 3.46 -4.87 8.95
C THR A 27 2.88 -3.65 9.66
N VAL A 28 2.89 -2.46 9.03
CA VAL A 28 2.27 -1.25 9.59
C VAL A 28 0.74 -1.40 9.74
N LEU A 29 0.05 -1.95 8.74
CA LEU A 29 -1.38 -2.20 8.83
C LEU A 29 -1.74 -3.21 9.94
N PHE A 30 -0.99 -4.31 10.05
CA PHE A 30 -1.27 -5.36 11.03
C PHE A 30 -0.89 -4.95 12.46
N VAL A 31 0.32 -4.42 12.66
CA VAL A 31 0.88 -4.11 13.99
C VAL A 31 0.41 -2.76 14.54
N PHE A 32 0.22 -1.74 13.71
CA PHE A 32 -0.17 -0.41 14.21
C PHE A 32 -1.65 -0.06 14.02
N ARG A 33 -2.39 -0.68 13.08
CA ARG A 33 -3.86 -0.47 13.00
C ARG A 33 -4.65 -1.57 13.67
N ILE A 34 -4.53 -2.82 13.21
CA ILE A 34 -5.40 -3.92 13.68
C ILE A 34 -5.18 -4.22 15.17
N LEU A 35 -3.92 -4.31 15.62
CA LEU A 35 -3.61 -4.56 17.04
C LEU A 35 -4.08 -3.42 17.95
N VAL A 36 -3.90 -2.16 17.55
CA VAL A 36 -4.28 -0.99 18.38
C VAL A 36 -5.80 -0.85 18.47
N LEU A 37 -6.53 -1.13 17.38
CA LEU A 37 -7.99 -1.28 17.45
C LEU A 37 -8.37 -2.44 18.39
N GLY A 38 -7.80 -3.62 18.20
CA GLY A 38 -8.13 -4.80 19.00
C GLY A 38 -7.81 -4.67 20.50
N ALA A 39 -6.82 -3.86 20.89
CA ALA A 39 -6.41 -3.66 22.28
C ALA A 39 -7.03 -2.43 22.95
N GLY A 40 -7.32 -1.36 22.19
CA GLY A 40 -7.78 -0.07 22.71
C GLY A 40 -9.23 0.28 22.39
N ALA A 41 -9.77 -0.12 21.24
CA ALA A 41 -11.06 0.39 20.76
C ALA A 41 -12.23 0.07 21.70
N GLU A 42 -12.33 -1.19 22.16
CA GLU A 42 -13.39 -1.64 23.07
C GLU A 42 -13.29 -1.01 24.48
N LYS A 43 -12.11 -0.49 24.87
CA LYS A 43 -11.87 0.13 26.18
C LYS A 43 -12.09 1.64 26.20
N VAL A 44 -11.97 2.28 25.04
CA VAL A 44 -12.00 3.75 24.90
C VAL A 44 -13.28 4.23 24.21
N TRP A 45 -13.97 3.36 23.46
CA TRP A 45 -15.28 3.62 22.86
C TRP A 45 -16.35 2.58 23.22
N GLY A 46 -16.06 1.60 24.10
CA GLY A 46 -17.10 0.67 24.59
C GLY A 46 -18.20 1.38 25.39
N ASP A 47 -17.85 2.50 26.01
CA ASP A 47 -18.72 3.39 26.79
C ASP A 47 -19.16 4.65 26.01
N GLU A 48 -18.98 4.67 24.67
CA GLU A 48 -19.14 5.91 23.89
C GLU A 48 -20.54 6.52 23.93
N GLN A 49 -21.58 5.69 23.99
CA GLN A 49 -22.98 6.11 24.04
C GLN A 49 -23.57 6.06 25.46
N SER A 50 -23.09 5.18 26.36
CA SER A 50 -23.58 5.12 27.74
C SER A 50 -23.20 6.35 28.57
N ASP A 51 -22.06 6.96 28.22
CA ASP A 51 -21.45 8.05 28.97
C ASP A 51 -21.54 9.39 28.20
N PHE A 52 -22.38 9.47 27.16
CA PHE A 52 -22.69 10.70 26.43
C PHE A 52 -23.94 11.36 27.04
N VAL A 53 -23.75 12.16 28.09
CA VAL A 53 -24.86 12.72 28.87
C VAL A 53 -25.25 14.10 28.36
N CYS A 54 -26.54 14.30 28.06
CA CYS A 54 -27.11 15.61 27.75
C CYS A 54 -27.82 16.25 28.95
N ASN A 55 -27.70 17.57 29.12
CA ASN A 55 -28.37 18.33 30.18
C ASN A 55 -29.87 18.55 29.86
N THR A 56 -30.65 17.48 29.91
CA THR A 56 -32.10 17.47 29.61
C THR A 56 -32.77 16.18 30.08
N GLU A 57 -34.03 16.24 30.50
CA GLU A 57 -34.85 15.07 30.79
C GLU A 57 -35.66 14.58 29.57
N GLN A 58 -35.55 15.26 28.41
CA GLN A 58 -36.36 15.00 27.24
C GLN A 58 -36.04 13.62 26.60
N PRO A 59 -36.99 12.66 26.55
CA PRO A 59 -36.74 11.34 25.98
C PRO A 59 -36.35 11.45 24.51
N GLY A 60 -35.31 10.71 24.12
CA GLY A 60 -34.78 10.66 22.75
C GLY A 60 -33.83 11.80 22.36
N CYS A 61 -33.78 12.92 23.11
CA CYS A 61 -32.89 14.03 22.81
C CYS A 61 -31.40 13.60 22.82
N GLU A 62 -30.99 12.83 23.81
CA GLU A 62 -29.63 12.27 23.91
C GLU A 62 -29.26 11.39 22.70
N ASN A 63 -30.16 10.48 22.28
CA ASN A 63 -29.95 9.62 21.11
C ASN A 63 -29.77 10.43 19.80
N VAL A 64 -30.57 11.47 19.56
CA VAL A 64 -30.45 12.27 18.33
C VAL A 64 -29.25 13.21 18.35
N CYS A 65 -28.82 13.67 19.53
CA CYS A 65 -27.63 14.49 19.70
C CYS A 65 -26.35 13.65 19.59
N TYR A 66 -26.35 12.41 20.09
CA TYR A 66 -25.28 11.45 19.87
C TYR A 66 -25.11 11.17 18.37
N ASP A 67 -26.20 10.83 17.66
CA ASP A 67 -26.19 10.58 16.21
C ASP A 67 -25.74 11.81 15.39
N HIS A 68 -25.99 13.03 15.89
CA HIS A 68 -25.54 14.28 15.27
C HIS A 68 -24.06 14.59 15.54
N ALA A 69 -23.54 14.25 16.72
CA ALA A 69 -22.11 14.39 17.07
C ALA A 69 -21.24 13.29 16.44
N PHE A 70 -21.79 12.06 16.33
CA PHE A 70 -21.10 10.86 15.90
C PHE A 70 -21.95 10.05 14.89
N PRO A 71 -22.09 10.54 13.64
CA PRO A 71 -22.88 9.88 12.59
C PRO A 71 -22.33 8.49 12.18
N ILE A 72 -21.10 8.17 12.56
CA ILE A 72 -20.52 6.82 12.64
C ILE A 72 -19.44 6.85 13.74
N SER A 73 -19.24 5.76 14.49
CA SER A 73 -18.19 5.74 15.51
C SER A 73 -16.78 5.70 14.90
N HIS A 74 -15.81 6.33 15.57
CA HIS A 74 -14.42 6.38 15.09
C HIS A 74 -13.84 4.98 14.87
N VAL A 75 -14.15 4.04 15.77
CA VAL A 75 -13.76 2.63 15.66
C VAL A 75 -14.31 1.99 14.39
N ARG A 76 -15.61 2.15 14.12
CA ARG A 76 -16.27 1.57 12.94
C ARG A 76 -15.78 2.25 11.65
N PHE A 77 -15.55 3.56 11.66
CA PHE A 77 -14.92 4.30 10.57
C PHE A 77 -13.52 3.76 10.23
N TRP A 78 -12.67 3.52 11.23
CA TRP A 78 -11.34 2.91 11.00
C TRP A 78 -11.40 1.45 10.56
N VAL A 79 -12.39 0.67 10.98
CA VAL A 79 -12.65 -0.67 10.44
C VAL A 79 -13.04 -0.59 8.96
N LEU A 80 -13.93 0.32 8.56
CA LEU A 80 -14.28 0.55 7.16
C LEU A 80 -13.06 1.01 6.33
N GLN A 81 -12.20 1.86 6.87
CA GLN A 81 -10.93 2.25 6.24
C GLN A 81 -10.02 1.04 5.99
N ILE A 82 -9.80 0.21 7.01
CA ILE A 82 -8.92 -0.98 6.90
C ILE A 82 -9.48 -1.99 5.90
N LEU A 83 -10.80 -2.28 5.94
CA LEU A 83 -11.46 -3.17 4.99
C LEU A 83 -11.32 -2.63 3.55
N SER A 84 -11.68 -1.37 3.34
CA SER A 84 -11.64 -0.71 2.02
C SER A 84 -10.23 -0.69 1.42
N VAL A 85 -9.20 -0.34 2.22
CA VAL A 85 -7.80 -0.29 1.75
C VAL A 85 -7.20 -1.71 1.59
N SER A 86 -7.75 -2.72 2.27
CA SER A 86 -7.36 -4.13 2.10
C SER A 86 -7.92 -4.76 0.83
N ILE A 87 -9.14 -4.41 0.40
CA ILE A 87 -9.81 -5.00 -0.77
C ILE A 87 -8.94 -4.95 -2.05
N PRO A 88 -8.35 -3.81 -2.47
CA PRO A 88 -7.45 -3.78 -3.65
C PRO A 88 -6.24 -4.71 -3.53
N THR A 89 -5.73 -4.92 -2.30
CA THR A 89 -4.60 -5.81 -2.01
C THR A 89 -5.02 -7.28 -2.18
N LEU A 90 -6.22 -7.64 -1.71
CA LEU A 90 -6.81 -8.97 -1.88
C LEU A 90 -7.18 -9.28 -3.34
N VAL A 91 -7.73 -8.30 -4.08
CA VAL A 91 -8.02 -8.43 -5.52
C VAL A 91 -6.72 -8.63 -6.32
N TYR A 92 -5.67 -7.85 -6.02
CA TYR A 92 -4.36 -8.06 -6.63
C TYR A 92 -3.78 -9.45 -6.31
N LEU A 93 -3.85 -9.90 -5.06
CA LEU A 93 -3.45 -11.27 -4.67
C LEU A 93 -4.24 -12.34 -5.46
N GLY A 94 -5.56 -12.18 -5.59
CA GLY A 94 -6.42 -13.07 -6.36
C GLY A 94 -5.98 -13.19 -7.82
N HIS A 95 -5.66 -12.06 -8.46
CA HIS A 95 -5.10 -12.02 -9.82
C HIS A 95 -3.72 -12.71 -9.91
N VAL A 96 -2.82 -12.46 -8.95
CA VAL A 96 -1.50 -13.12 -8.88
C VAL A 96 -1.63 -14.64 -8.75
N LEU A 97 -2.44 -15.12 -7.81
CA LEU A 97 -2.67 -16.55 -7.58
C LEU A 97 -3.30 -17.23 -8.80
N HIS A 98 -4.25 -16.57 -9.47
CA HIS A 98 -4.85 -17.05 -10.72
C HIS A 98 -3.79 -17.18 -11.83
N VAL A 99 -2.96 -16.15 -12.05
CA VAL A 99 -1.88 -16.19 -13.06
C VAL A 99 -0.89 -17.32 -12.77
N ILE A 100 -0.49 -17.53 -11.51
CA ILE A 100 0.40 -18.62 -11.10
C ILE A 100 -0.23 -19.99 -11.37
N HIS A 101 -1.52 -20.18 -11.05
CA HIS A 101 -2.23 -21.43 -11.31
C HIS A 101 -2.27 -21.75 -12.81
N VAL A 102 -2.56 -20.74 -13.65
CA VAL A 102 -2.55 -20.89 -15.11
C VAL A 102 -1.15 -21.24 -15.63
N GLU A 103 -0.07 -20.60 -15.15
CA GLU A 103 1.29 -20.95 -15.58
C GLU A 103 1.73 -22.35 -15.14
N LYS A 104 1.36 -22.79 -13.93
CA LYS A 104 1.59 -24.18 -13.48
C LYS A 104 0.90 -25.19 -14.40
N LYS A 105 -0.38 -24.97 -14.71
CA LYS A 105 -1.18 -25.83 -15.60
C LYS A 105 -0.66 -25.85 -17.05
N VAL A 106 0.06 -24.82 -17.50
CA VAL A 106 0.79 -24.82 -18.77
C VAL A 106 2.10 -25.63 -18.67
N ARG A 107 2.89 -25.43 -17.61
CA ARG A 107 4.14 -26.19 -17.37
C ARG A 107 3.89 -27.69 -17.22
N GLU A 108 2.81 -28.10 -16.54
CA GLU A 108 2.42 -29.51 -16.43
C GLU A 108 2.08 -30.14 -17.79
N LYS A 109 1.39 -29.42 -18.67
CA LYS A 109 1.13 -29.87 -20.05
C LYS A 109 2.43 -29.97 -20.86
N MET A 110 3.32 -29.00 -20.73
CA MET A 110 4.62 -29.00 -21.39
C MET A 110 5.46 -30.20 -20.96
N ASN A 111 5.60 -30.44 -19.65
CA ASN A 111 6.32 -31.61 -19.13
C ASN A 111 5.75 -32.93 -19.65
N LYS A 112 4.41 -33.08 -19.66
CA LYS A 112 3.74 -34.28 -20.19
C LYS A 112 3.93 -34.48 -21.70
N GLN A 113 4.18 -33.41 -22.47
CA GLN A 113 4.48 -33.49 -23.91
C GLN A 113 5.98 -33.58 -24.25
N VAL A 114 6.86 -33.48 -23.25
CA VAL A 114 8.31 -33.74 -23.40
C VAL A 114 8.64 -35.22 -23.10
N GLN A 115 7.71 -35.95 -22.49
CA GLN A 115 7.82 -37.40 -22.23
C GLN A 115 7.40 -38.28 -23.42
N ASP A 116 6.57 -37.77 -24.34
CA ASP A 116 6.30 -38.40 -25.63
C ASP A 116 7.38 -37.98 -26.65
N GLU A 117 8.05 -38.93 -27.32
CA GLU A 117 9.22 -38.64 -28.15
C GLU A 117 8.91 -37.90 -29.46
N GLN A 118 8.98 -36.56 -29.45
CA GLN A 118 9.13 -35.79 -30.69
C GLN A 118 9.86 -34.43 -30.54
N ALA A 119 11.01 -34.43 -29.88
CA ALA A 119 11.85 -33.24 -29.63
C ALA A 119 12.09 -32.36 -30.88
N ASN A 120 12.28 -32.96 -32.06
CA ASN A 120 12.61 -32.24 -33.30
C ASN A 120 11.43 -31.45 -33.90
N ASN A 121 10.17 -31.82 -33.61
CA ASN A 121 9.00 -31.02 -34.00
C ASN A 121 8.65 -29.94 -32.96
N PHE A 122 9.19 -30.05 -31.74
CA PHE A 122 8.85 -29.20 -30.60
C PHE A 122 9.24 -27.72 -30.81
N LEU A 123 10.34 -27.43 -31.51
CA LEU A 123 10.74 -26.06 -31.86
C LEU A 123 9.85 -25.41 -32.94
N LYS A 124 9.11 -26.19 -33.73
CA LYS A 124 8.43 -25.70 -34.95
C LYS A 124 7.00 -25.21 -34.71
N LYS A 125 6.39 -25.55 -33.56
CA LYS A 125 5.11 -24.97 -33.09
C LYS A 125 5.38 -24.08 -31.89
N GLY A 126 5.36 -22.75 -32.10
CA GLY A 126 5.75 -21.74 -31.12
C GLY A 126 4.88 -21.66 -29.85
N TYR A 127 5.07 -22.60 -28.92
CA TYR A 127 4.42 -22.58 -27.61
C TYR A 127 4.98 -21.49 -26.70
N LYS A 128 4.09 -20.79 -26.00
CA LYS A 128 4.45 -19.73 -25.05
C LYS A 128 5.02 -20.33 -23.77
N VAL A 129 6.33 -20.19 -23.57
CA VAL A 129 7.00 -20.43 -22.29
C VAL A 129 6.36 -19.59 -21.16
N PRO A 130 6.37 -20.08 -19.90
CA PRO A 130 5.92 -19.29 -18.75
C PRO A 130 6.71 -17.98 -18.65
N LYS A 131 6.00 -16.89 -18.35
CA LYS A 131 6.48 -15.51 -18.48
C LYS A 131 6.68 -14.81 -17.14
N TYR A 132 6.00 -15.28 -16.08
CA TYR A 132 6.02 -14.62 -14.77
C TYR A 132 6.71 -15.45 -13.68
N SER A 133 6.69 -16.78 -13.77
CA SER A 133 7.37 -17.70 -12.84
C SER A 133 8.72 -18.21 -13.40
N ASN A 134 9.80 -17.98 -12.66
CA ASN A 134 11.13 -18.53 -13.00
C ASN A 134 11.31 -19.96 -12.43
N VAL A 135 12.35 -20.70 -12.86
CA VAL A 135 12.60 -22.10 -12.46
C VAL A 135 12.62 -22.27 -10.94
N ASN A 136 13.16 -21.28 -10.22
CA ASN A 136 13.30 -21.27 -8.76
C ASN A 136 12.05 -20.72 -8.02
N GLY A 137 10.87 -20.68 -8.68
CA GLY A 137 9.59 -20.27 -8.08
C GLY A 137 9.42 -18.77 -7.78
N LYS A 138 10.44 -17.93 -8.02
CA LYS A 138 10.34 -16.48 -7.85
C LYS A 138 9.51 -15.84 -8.97
N ILE A 139 8.61 -14.94 -8.57
CA ILE A 139 7.68 -14.21 -9.46
C ILE A 139 8.33 -12.90 -9.93
N ASN A 140 8.33 -12.67 -11.24
CA ASN A 140 8.77 -11.41 -11.83
C ASN A 140 7.57 -10.49 -12.14
N LEU A 141 7.45 -9.40 -11.38
CA LEU A 141 6.51 -8.29 -11.61
C LEU A 141 6.76 -7.62 -12.98
N HIS A 142 5.99 -8.01 -13.99
CA HIS A 142 6.17 -7.52 -15.36
C HIS A 142 4.85 -7.50 -16.15
N GLY A 143 4.79 -6.72 -17.23
CA GLY A 143 3.66 -6.71 -18.18
C GLY A 143 2.27 -6.53 -17.53
N ARG A 144 1.36 -7.49 -17.75
CA ARG A 144 -0.03 -7.43 -17.23
C ARG A 144 -0.07 -7.41 -15.69
N LEU A 145 0.84 -8.16 -15.04
CA LEU A 145 0.92 -8.23 -13.57
C LEU A 145 1.35 -6.88 -12.97
N LEU A 146 2.35 -6.24 -13.59
CA LEU A 146 2.79 -4.90 -13.23
C LEU A 146 1.68 -3.85 -13.41
N ARG A 147 0.91 -3.91 -14.51
CA ARG A 147 -0.24 -3.00 -14.71
C ARG A 147 -1.32 -3.18 -13.63
N SER A 148 -1.66 -4.41 -13.25
CA SER A 148 -2.57 -4.64 -12.11
C SER A 148 -1.99 -4.13 -10.79
N TYR A 149 -0.67 -4.19 -10.60
CA TYR A 149 -0.03 -3.71 -9.37
C TYR A 149 -0.06 -2.18 -9.27
N VAL A 150 0.21 -1.46 -10.36
CA VAL A 150 0.10 0.02 -10.39
C VAL A 150 -1.35 0.47 -10.14
N VAL A 151 -2.34 -0.20 -10.74
CA VAL A 151 -3.76 0.11 -10.51
C VAL A 151 -4.15 -0.11 -9.04
N HIS A 152 -3.74 -1.22 -8.41
CA HIS A 152 -4.10 -1.47 -7.01
C HIS A 152 -3.48 -0.42 -6.05
N LEU A 153 -2.26 0.06 -6.32
CA LEU A 153 -1.63 1.12 -5.52
C LEU A 153 -2.35 2.46 -5.68
N LEU A 154 -2.72 2.84 -6.91
CA LEU A 154 -3.48 4.06 -7.17
C LEU A 154 -4.83 4.05 -6.44
N VAL A 155 -5.56 2.94 -6.47
CA VAL A 155 -6.82 2.80 -5.73
C VAL A 155 -6.60 2.90 -4.22
N LYS A 156 -5.56 2.28 -3.65
CA LYS A 156 -5.22 2.41 -2.22
C LYS A 156 -4.87 3.85 -1.82
N ILE A 157 -4.11 4.57 -2.65
CA ILE A 157 -3.75 5.97 -2.43
C ILE A 157 -5.00 6.85 -2.40
N LEU A 158 -5.90 6.68 -3.38
CA LEU A 158 -7.17 7.41 -3.43
C LEU A 158 -8.07 7.11 -2.23
N LEU A 159 -8.14 5.85 -1.79
CA LEU A 159 -8.91 5.46 -0.60
C LEU A 159 -8.32 6.04 0.69
N GLU A 160 -7.00 5.91 0.94
CA GLU A 160 -6.38 6.47 2.13
C GLU A 160 -6.53 8.00 2.21
N VAL A 161 -6.36 8.72 1.09
CA VAL A 161 -6.63 10.16 1.03
C VAL A 161 -8.11 10.45 1.29
N GLY A 162 -9.03 9.68 0.70
CA GLY A 162 -10.47 9.81 0.93
C GLY A 162 -10.85 9.65 2.41
N PHE A 163 -10.36 8.60 3.09
CA PHE A 163 -10.63 8.40 4.52
C PHE A 163 -9.99 9.49 5.41
N ILE A 164 -8.79 9.99 5.09
CA ILE A 164 -8.17 11.11 5.82
C ILE A 164 -9.01 12.40 5.66
N VAL A 165 -9.49 12.68 4.45
CA VAL A 165 -10.32 13.86 4.16
C VAL A 165 -11.71 13.73 4.81
N CYS A 166 -12.34 12.56 4.80
CA CYS A 166 -13.61 12.32 5.47
C CYS A 166 -13.49 12.43 7.01
N GLN A 167 -12.41 11.91 7.62
CA GLN A 167 -12.12 12.07 9.05
C GLN A 167 -12.08 13.57 9.42
N TYR A 168 -11.37 14.37 8.62
CA TYR A 168 -11.26 15.81 8.85
C TYR A 168 -12.60 16.53 8.75
N TYR A 169 -13.42 16.25 7.73
CA TYR A 169 -14.71 16.92 7.56
C TYR A 169 -15.82 16.44 8.51
N LEU A 170 -15.76 15.19 9.01
CA LEU A 170 -16.75 14.65 9.94
C LEU A 170 -16.44 14.98 11.42
N TYR A 171 -15.17 14.98 11.82
CA TYR A 171 -14.76 15.06 13.23
C TYR A 171 -13.60 16.02 13.51
N GLY A 172 -12.92 16.52 12.47
CA GLY A 172 -11.63 17.19 12.61
C GLY A 172 -10.55 16.26 13.19
N PHE A 173 -9.64 16.84 13.97
CA PHE A 173 -8.51 16.14 14.59
C PHE A 173 -8.53 16.15 16.13
N THR A 174 -9.52 16.78 16.76
CA THR A 174 -9.60 16.98 18.21
C THR A 174 -11.05 17.02 18.67
N LEU A 175 -11.43 16.17 19.62
CA LEU A 175 -12.78 16.17 20.20
C LEU A 175 -12.85 17.17 21.38
N GLN A 176 -13.85 18.05 21.37
CA GLN A 176 -14.15 18.95 22.49
C GLN A 176 -15.03 18.24 23.53
N ALA A 177 -14.84 18.55 24.81
CA ALA A 177 -15.58 17.88 25.90
C ALA A 177 -17.08 18.22 25.95
N ARG A 178 -17.51 19.29 25.26
CA ARG A 178 -18.88 19.81 25.20
C ARG A 178 -19.34 19.88 23.75
N PHE A 179 -20.55 19.43 23.48
CA PHE A 179 -21.24 19.52 22.20
C PHE A 179 -22.59 20.21 22.40
N VAL A 180 -22.88 21.26 21.61
CA VAL A 180 -24.14 21.99 21.68
C VAL A 180 -25.09 21.43 20.64
N CYS A 181 -26.29 21.03 21.05
CA CYS A 181 -27.25 20.34 20.20
C CYS A 181 -28.63 21.03 20.24
N SER A 182 -29.31 21.08 19.09
CA SER A 182 -30.65 21.67 18.93
C SER A 182 -31.55 20.85 18.00
N ARG A 183 -31.32 19.53 17.90
CA ARG A 183 -32.03 18.62 17.00
C ARG A 183 -33.31 18.12 17.69
N PHE A 184 -34.43 18.08 16.98
CA PHE A 184 -35.67 17.48 17.51
C PHE A 184 -35.42 16.03 17.96
N PRO A 185 -35.86 15.60 19.16
CA PRO A 185 -36.91 16.20 20.00
C PRO A 185 -36.44 17.19 21.09
N CYS A 186 -35.19 17.64 21.09
CA CYS A 186 -34.68 18.54 22.15
C CYS A 186 -35.47 19.87 22.23
N PRO A 187 -35.84 20.36 23.43
CA PRO A 187 -36.76 21.50 23.60
C PRO A 187 -36.11 22.88 23.33
N HIS A 188 -34.78 22.95 23.43
CA HIS A 188 -33.96 24.14 23.18
C HIS A 188 -32.54 23.69 22.83
N GLN A 189 -31.58 24.63 22.74
CA GLN A 189 -30.16 24.27 22.72
C GLN A 189 -29.78 23.59 24.04
N VAL A 190 -29.31 22.34 23.99
CA VAL A 190 -28.84 21.56 25.13
C VAL A 190 -27.34 21.34 25.04
N ASP A 191 -26.69 21.27 26.19
CA ASP A 191 -25.28 20.89 26.30
C ASP A 191 -25.17 19.39 26.55
N CYS A 192 -24.41 18.71 25.71
CA CYS A 192 -24.06 17.30 25.86
C CYS A 192 -22.56 17.14 26.08
N PHE A 193 -22.18 16.20 26.95
CA PHE A 193 -20.80 16.01 27.39
C PHE A 193 -20.23 14.70 26.85
N LEU A 194 -18.99 14.74 26.39
CA LEU A 194 -18.31 13.59 25.78
C LEU A 194 -17.46 12.87 26.82
N SER A 195 -17.66 11.56 26.96
CA SER A 195 -16.74 10.71 27.74
C SER A 195 -15.37 10.59 27.05
N ARG A 196 -14.29 10.69 27.86
CA ARG A 196 -12.87 10.51 27.47
C ARG A 196 -12.39 11.31 26.23
N PRO A 197 -12.68 12.61 26.09
CA PRO A 197 -12.43 13.35 24.84
C PRO A 197 -10.92 13.50 24.54
N THR A 198 -10.08 13.62 25.57
CA THR A 198 -8.62 13.67 25.45
C THR A 198 -8.02 12.34 25.02
N GLU A 199 -8.42 11.23 25.65
CA GLU A 199 -7.98 9.87 25.30
C GLU A 199 -8.37 9.53 23.85
N LYS A 200 -9.64 9.74 23.50
CA LYS A 200 -10.14 9.56 22.12
C LYS A 200 -9.36 10.41 21.12
N THR A 201 -9.02 11.66 21.47
CA THR A 201 -8.18 12.55 20.64
C THR A 201 -6.76 12.01 20.43
N VAL A 202 -6.10 11.46 21.46
CA VAL A 202 -4.75 10.86 21.32
C VAL A 202 -4.77 9.70 20.33
N PHE A 203 -5.78 8.82 20.41
CA PHE A 203 -5.94 7.73 19.44
C PHE A 203 -6.28 8.22 18.02
N ILE A 204 -7.06 9.30 17.87
CA ILE A 204 -7.33 9.93 16.56
C ILE A 204 -6.02 10.41 15.91
N TRP A 205 -5.17 11.12 16.66
CA TRP A 205 -3.85 11.55 16.17
C TRP A 205 -2.94 10.37 15.83
N PHE A 206 -2.92 9.32 16.65
CA PHE A 206 -2.16 8.12 16.36
C PHE A 206 -2.62 7.43 15.06
N MET A 207 -3.92 7.23 14.88
CA MET A 207 -4.48 6.59 13.68
C MET A 207 -4.26 7.45 12.42
N LEU A 208 -4.33 8.79 12.55
CA LEU A 208 -3.97 9.73 11.49
C LEU A 208 -2.49 9.63 11.09
N VAL A 209 -1.56 9.61 12.06
CA VAL A 209 -0.12 9.46 11.79
C VAL A 209 0.17 8.13 11.08
N VAL A 210 -0.44 7.04 11.53
CA VAL A 210 -0.32 5.72 10.88
C VAL A 210 -0.91 5.74 9.46
N ALA A 211 -1.98 6.51 9.21
CA ALA A 211 -2.53 6.72 7.87
C ALA A 211 -1.60 7.57 6.97
N CYS A 212 -0.96 8.62 7.49
CA CYS A 212 0.03 9.41 6.75
C CYS A 212 1.27 8.56 6.40
N VAL A 213 1.75 7.72 7.31
CA VAL A 213 2.84 6.76 7.04
C VAL A 213 2.42 5.72 6.01
N SER A 214 1.19 5.18 6.11
CA SER A 214 0.61 4.28 5.11
C SER A 214 0.60 4.91 3.71
N LEU A 215 0.07 6.13 3.59
CA LEU A 215 0.01 6.89 2.35
C LEU A 215 1.41 7.16 1.77
N LEU A 216 2.35 7.59 2.60
CA LEU A 216 3.75 7.84 2.22
C LEU A 216 4.42 6.56 1.68
N LEU A 217 4.23 5.40 2.31
CA LEU A 217 4.78 4.13 1.83
C LEU A 217 4.20 3.73 0.46
N ASN A 218 2.89 3.88 0.24
CA ASN A 218 2.29 3.60 -1.08
C ASN A 218 2.79 4.58 -2.16
N LEU A 219 3.03 5.86 -1.81
CA LEU A 219 3.61 6.86 -2.72
C LEU A 219 5.08 6.56 -3.06
N ILE A 220 5.90 6.18 -2.07
CA ILE A 220 7.29 5.76 -2.28
C ILE A 220 7.35 4.49 -3.13
N GLU A 221 6.43 3.53 -2.92
CA GLU A 221 6.35 2.33 -3.77
C GLU A 221 5.91 2.66 -5.20
N LEU A 222 4.89 3.50 -5.39
CA LEU A 222 4.47 3.95 -6.72
C LEU A 222 5.60 4.68 -7.45
N PHE A 223 6.35 5.54 -6.76
CA PHE A 223 7.53 6.22 -7.31
C PHE A 223 8.66 5.24 -7.65
N TYR A 224 8.96 4.29 -6.76
CA TYR A 224 9.93 3.22 -7.02
C TYR A 224 9.53 2.39 -8.26
N LEU A 225 8.26 2.03 -8.40
CA LEU A 225 7.74 1.30 -9.57
C LEU A 225 7.76 2.15 -10.84
N PHE A 226 7.50 3.46 -10.75
CA PHE A 226 7.61 4.37 -11.89
C PHE A 226 9.06 4.47 -12.37
N VAL A 227 10.01 4.76 -11.47
CA VAL A 227 11.45 4.78 -11.75
C VAL A 227 11.92 3.42 -12.27
N LYS A 228 11.45 2.31 -11.68
CA LYS A 228 11.74 0.95 -12.16
C LYS A 228 11.18 0.71 -13.56
N SER A 229 9.96 1.15 -13.87
CA SER A 229 9.33 0.94 -15.17
C SER A 229 10.01 1.74 -16.27
N VAL A 230 10.37 3.00 -15.98
CA VAL A 230 11.22 3.83 -16.86
C VAL A 230 12.58 3.15 -17.06
N LYS A 231 13.17 2.59 -16.00
CA LYS A 231 14.44 1.84 -16.08
C LYS A 231 14.34 0.53 -16.86
N GLU A 232 13.31 -0.31 -16.68
CA GLU A 232 13.11 -1.55 -17.45
C GLU A 232 12.80 -1.26 -18.93
N CYS A 233 12.24 -0.08 -19.25
CA CYS A 233 12.10 0.40 -20.63
C CYS A 233 13.44 0.82 -21.27
N VAL A 234 14.46 1.11 -20.45
CA VAL A 234 15.81 1.54 -20.87
C VAL A 234 16.83 0.38 -20.84
N ASP A 235 16.81 -0.47 -19.81
CA ASP A 235 17.81 -1.51 -19.55
C ASP A 235 17.36 -2.91 -20.04
N ARG A 236 17.67 -3.23 -21.30
CA ARG A 236 17.91 -4.63 -21.72
C ARG A 236 19.38 -5.05 -21.54
N LYS A 237 19.96 -4.86 -20.33
CA LYS A 237 21.13 -5.66 -19.87
C LYS A 237 21.52 -5.45 -18.39
N GLN A 238 21.40 -6.55 -17.63
CA GLN A 238 22.16 -7.08 -16.47
C GLN A 238 23.05 -6.17 -15.59
N ASP A 239 23.03 -6.46 -14.28
CA ASP A 239 23.97 -6.02 -13.21
C ASP A 239 25.39 -6.61 -13.40
N TYR A 240 26.44 -6.39 -12.58
CA TYR A 240 26.53 -6.29 -11.10
C TYR A 240 27.85 -5.61 -10.62
N THR A 241 28.06 -5.60 -9.29
CA THR A 241 29.16 -5.06 -8.45
C THR A 241 29.39 -3.54 -8.40
N VAL A 242 29.45 -3.01 -7.17
CA VAL A 242 29.84 -1.63 -6.83
C VAL A 242 30.69 -1.65 -5.54
N THR A 243 31.99 -1.41 -5.68
CA THR A 243 32.91 -1.08 -4.57
C THR A 243 34.13 -0.28 -5.05
N PRO A 244 34.85 -0.65 -6.14
CA PRO A 244 36.03 0.11 -6.62
C PRO A 244 35.69 1.28 -7.55
N LEU A 245 34.42 1.70 -7.61
CA LEU A 245 33.92 2.69 -8.58
C LEU A 245 33.86 4.13 -8.07
N LEU A 246 33.82 4.33 -6.75
CA LEU A 246 33.59 5.63 -6.11
C LEU A 246 34.69 6.65 -6.45
N ASP A 247 35.97 6.26 -6.34
CA ASP A 247 37.11 7.11 -6.71
C ASP A 247 37.10 7.53 -8.18
N LYS A 248 36.67 6.63 -9.07
CA LYS A 248 36.85 6.82 -10.53
C LYS A 248 35.78 7.74 -11.14
N VAL A 249 34.56 7.73 -10.58
CA VAL A 249 33.50 8.70 -10.92
C VAL A 249 33.87 10.11 -10.45
N GLN A 250 34.55 10.23 -9.31
CA GLN A 250 34.93 11.51 -8.68
C GLN A 250 36.11 12.22 -9.36
N SER A 251 36.44 11.86 -10.61
CA SER A 251 37.64 12.35 -11.32
C SER A 251 37.46 13.67 -12.09
N HIS A 252 36.25 14.10 -12.49
CA HIS A 252 36.12 15.17 -13.51
C HIS A 252 35.39 16.52 -13.19
N SER A 253 34.67 16.71 -12.08
CA SER A 253 34.32 18.08 -11.59
C SER A 253 35.55 18.81 -11.03
N THR A 254 35.41 20.08 -10.61
CA THR A 254 36.57 20.85 -10.10
C THR A 254 37.18 20.19 -8.85
N VAL A 255 38.51 20.15 -8.77
CA VAL A 255 39.23 19.58 -7.60
C VAL A 255 38.91 20.38 -6.34
N ILE A 256 38.87 21.71 -6.48
CA ILE A 256 38.51 22.68 -5.44
C ILE A 256 37.10 22.38 -4.91
N GLY A 257 36.08 22.33 -5.77
CA GLY A 257 34.70 22.06 -5.35
C GLY A 257 34.53 20.70 -4.67
N LYS A 258 35.11 19.62 -5.20
CA LYS A 258 34.98 18.28 -4.60
C LYS A 258 35.56 18.19 -3.19
N ILE A 259 36.81 18.60 -3.03
CA ILE A 259 37.52 18.45 -1.76
C ILE A 259 36.85 19.34 -0.71
N TRP A 260 36.62 20.62 -1.02
CA TRP A 260 36.00 21.52 -0.05
C TRP A 260 34.55 21.18 0.26
N MET A 261 33.72 20.80 -0.70
CA MET A 261 32.32 20.45 -0.39
C MET A 261 32.20 19.10 0.36
N SER A 262 33.14 18.17 0.17
CA SER A 262 33.20 16.95 0.98
C SER A 262 33.76 17.20 2.37
N VAL A 263 34.81 18.03 2.50
CA VAL A 263 35.42 18.40 3.78
C VAL A 263 34.46 19.22 4.62
N LEU A 264 33.83 20.27 4.06
CA LEU A 264 32.84 21.08 4.77
C LEU A 264 31.62 20.25 5.23
N PHE A 265 31.20 19.26 4.43
CA PHE A 265 30.10 18.36 4.82
C PHE A 265 30.50 17.43 5.98
N LEU A 266 31.64 16.76 5.89
CA LEU A 266 32.16 15.89 6.96
C LEU A 266 32.48 16.69 8.23
N PHE A 267 33.08 17.86 8.08
CA PHE A 267 33.38 18.80 9.16
C PHE A 267 32.09 19.27 9.85
N ARG A 268 31.02 19.57 9.09
CA ARG A 268 29.72 19.95 9.67
C ARG A 268 29.06 18.79 10.42
N ILE A 269 29.20 17.55 9.96
CA ILE A 269 28.76 16.36 10.70
C ILE A 269 29.58 16.21 12.00
N MET A 270 30.91 16.36 11.93
CA MET A 270 31.81 16.27 13.08
C MET A 270 31.52 17.36 14.13
N VAL A 271 31.28 18.60 13.70
CA VAL A 271 30.97 19.74 14.59
C VAL A 271 29.61 19.56 15.28
N LEU A 272 28.60 18.99 14.60
CA LEU A 272 27.36 18.60 15.29
C LEU A 272 27.59 17.40 16.21
N GLY A 273 28.28 16.35 15.78
CA GLY A 273 28.51 15.16 16.60
C GLY A 273 29.32 15.43 17.88
N ALA A 274 30.32 16.32 17.83
CA ALA A 274 31.13 16.68 18.99
C ALA A 274 30.59 17.89 19.78
N GLY A 275 29.84 18.79 19.14
CA GLY A 275 29.36 20.04 19.75
C GLY A 275 27.91 20.02 20.22
N ALA A 276 27.02 19.24 19.60
CA ALA A 276 25.59 19.31 19.90
C ALA A 276 25.26 18.86 21.33
N GLU A 277 25.81 17.74 21.80
CA GLU A 277 25.53 17.25 23.16
C GLU A 277 26.17 18.13 24.24
N ASN A 278 27.35 18.70 23.98
CA ASN A 278 28.05 19.57 24.93
C ASN A 278 27.41 20.97 25.06
N VAL A 279 26.92 21.54 23.95
CA VAL A 279 26.34 22.90 23.95
C VAL A 279 24.82 22.88 24.15
N TRP A 280 24.13 21.84 23.66
CA TRP A 280 22.66 21.73 23.61
C TRP A 280 22.10 20.46 24.28
N GLY A 281 22.89 19.74 25.09
CA GLY A 281 22.42 18.55 25.81
C GLY A 281 21.50 18.86 26.99
N ASP A 282 21.59 20.06 27.55
CA ASP A 282 20.90 20.52 28.75
C ASP A 282 19.90 21.67 28.49
N GLU A 283 19.52 21.94 27.23
CA GLU A 283 18.63 23.06 26.83
C GLU A 283 17.43 23.24 27.76
N GLN A 284 16.64 22.18 27.91
CA GLN A 284 15.37 22.20 28.61
C GLN A 284 15.52 22.26 30.14
N SER A 285 16.64 21.74 30.67
CA SER A 285 16.98 21.83 32.11
C SER A 285 17.73 23.12 32.47
N GLY A 286 18.25 23.84 31.47
CA GLY A 286 18.95 25.12 31.60
C GLY A 286 18.11 26.32 31.12
N PHE A 287 16.82 26.12 30.89
CA PHE A 287 15.86 27.17 30.55
C PHE A 287 14.96 27.43 31.77
N ILE A 288 15.19 28.55 32.45
CA ILE A 288 14.60 28.86 33.76
C ILE A 288 13.74 30.11 33.64
N CYS A 289 12.47 30.04 34.06
CA CYS A 289 11.59 31.20 34.11
C CYS A 289 11.50 31.79 35.54
N ASN A 290 11.17 33.08 35.66
CA ASN A 290 11.01 33.75 36.96
C ASN A 290 9.69 33.39 37.70
N THR A 291 9.30 32.10 37.66
CA THR A 291 8.09 31.57 38.29
C THR A 291 8.32 30.14 38.78
N GLN A 292 7.56 29.72 39.81
CA GLN A 292 7.52 28.32 40.28
C GLN A 292 6.33 27.54 39.70
N GLN A 293 5.60 28.12 38.73
CA GLN A 293 4.40 27.50 38.15
C GLN A 293 4.77 26.28 37.28
N PRO A 294 4.39 25.05 37.65
CA PRO A 294 4.78 23.85 36.91
C PRO A 294 4.24 23.88 35.47
N GLY A 295 5.09 23.48 34.53
CA GLY A 295 4.76 23.44 33.09
C GLY A 295 4.86 24.78 32.36
N CYS A 296 4.99 25.91 33.06
CA CYS A 296 5.19 27.22 32.40
C CYS A 296 6.50 27.24 31.58
N GLU A 297 7.59 26.74 32.16
CA GLU A 297 8.91 26.67 31.50
C GLU A 297 8.87 25.88 30.20
N ASN A 298 8.26 24.69 30.21
CA ASN A 298 8.09 23.84 29.03
C ASN A 298 7.28 24.54 27.92
N VAL A 299 6.14 25.16 28.26
CA VAL A 299 5.30 25.83 27.24
C VAL A 299 5.98 27.08 26.69
N CYS A 300 6.74 27.82 27.50
CA CYS A 300 7.53 28.95 27.02
C CYS A 300 8.70 28.52 26.14
N TYR A 301 9.40 27.44 26.51
CA TYR A 301 10.47 26.84 25.71
C TYR A 301 9.94 26.36 24.35
N ASP A 302 8.88 25.56 24.32
CA ASP A 302 8.26 25.06 23.07
C ASP A 302 7.71 26.19 22.19
N HIS A 303 7.24 27.29 22.79
CA HIS A 303 6.74 28.46 22.07
C HIS A 303 7.86 29.28 21.41
N ILE A 304 9.03 29.39 22.05
CA ILE A 304 10.18 30.15 21.54
C ILE A 304 11.01 29.29 20.57
N PHE A 305 11.11 27.97 20.83
CA PHE A 305 11.93 27.02 20.06
C PHE A 305 11.08 25.85 19.50
N PRO A 306 10.09 26.11 18.61
CA PRO A 306 9.18 25.07 18.09
C PRO A 306 9.89 23.96 17.30
N ILE A 307 11.15 24.18 16.90
CA ILE A 307 12.10 23.15 16.48
C ILE A 307 13.42 23.46 17.19
N SER A 308 14.04 22.48 17.86
CA SER A 308 15.36 22.69 18.46
C SER A 308 16.47 22.80 17.40
N HIS A 309 17.49 23.62 17.68
CA HIS A 309 18.54 23.96 16.72
C HIS A 309 19.27 22.71 16.16
N ILE A 310 19.52 21.70 16.99
CA ILE A 310 20.12 20.42 16.57
C ILE A 310 19.25 19.76 15.48
N ARG A 311 17.92 19.67 15.70
CA ARG A 311 16.99 19.06 14.75
C ARG A 311 16.96 19.84 13.44
N PHE A 312 16.95 21.18 13.51
CA PHE A 312 17.01 22.06 12.34
C PHE A 312 18.31 21.87 11.53
N TRP A 313 19.47 21.81 12.17
CA TRP A 313 20.75 21.61 11.48
C TRP A 313 20.94 20.19 10.94
N VAL A 314 20.38 19.16 11.60
CA VAL A 314 20.34 17.78 11.09
C VAL A 314 19.45 17.71 9.85
N MET A 315 18.27 18.34 9.87
CA MET A 315 17.42 18.47 8.66
C MET A 315 18.18 19.16 7.53
N GLN A 316 18.88 20.27 7.80
CA GLN A 316 19.69 20.95 6.79
C GLN A 316 20.74 20.03 6.16
N ILE A 317 21.45 19.21 6.94
CA ILE A 317 22.42 18.23 6.41
C ILE A 317 21.74 17.20 5.49
N ILE A 318 20.60 16.65 5.90
CA ILE A 318 19.87 15.64 5.11
C ILE A 318 19.36 16.25 3.80
N PHE A 319 18.73 17.41 3.83
CA PHE A 319 18.19 18.05 2.63
C PHE A 319 19.30 18.58 1.69
N VAL A 320 20.42 19.10 2.21
CA VAL A 320 21.54 19.59 1.38
C VAL A 320 22.36 18.46 0.74
N SER A 321 22.48 17.31 1.41
CA SER A 321 23.16 16.13 0.85
C SER A 321 22.31 15.37 -0.18
N THR A 322 20.99 15.35 -0.01
CA THR A 322 20.07 14.55 -0.85
C THR A 322 20.23 14.79 -2.37
N PRO A 323 20.27 16.03 -2.91
CA PRO A 323 20.55 16.27 -4.33
C PRO A 323 21.88 15.67 -4.80
N THR A 324 22.91 15.69 -3.94
CA THR A 324 24.25 15.16 -4.24
C THR A 324 24.22 13.64 -4.32
N LEU A 325 23.52 12.96 -3.39
CA LEU A 325 23.34 11.51 -3.39
C LEU A 325 22.52 11.05 -4.60
N LEU A 326 21.46 11.78 -4.97
CA LEU A 326 20.65 11.50 -6.15
C LEU A 326 21.45 11.66 -7.45
N TYR A 327 22.27 12.71 -7.57
CA TYR A 327 23.18 12.86 -8.71
C TYR A 327 24.24 11.76 -8.76
N LEU A 328 24.86 11.39 -7.63
CA LEU A 328 25.84 10.30 -7.58
C LEU A 328 25.20 8.97 -8.01
N GLY A 329 23.98 8.67 -7.56
CA GLY A 329 23.20 7.53 -8.03
C GLY A 329 22.97 7.56 -9.54
N HIS A 330 22.53 8.69 -10.09
CA HIS A 330 22.35 8.88 -11.54
C HIS A 330 23.68 8.79 -12.33
N ALA A 331 24.78 9.34 -11.82
CA ALA A 331 26.09 9.31 -12.46
C ALA A 331 26.67 7.89 -12.48
N MET A 332 26.60 7.16 -11.36
CA MET A 332 26.94 5.74 -11.29
C MET A 332 26.07 4.91 -12.25
N HIS A 333 24.78 5.23 -12.37
CA HIS A 333 23.87 4.57 -13.32
C HIS A 333 24.31 4.76 -14.78
N VAL A 334 24.54 6.01 -15.21
CA VAL A 334 24.96 6.35 -16.58
C VAL A 334 26.33 5.76 -16.90
N ILE A 335 27.27 5.77 -15.95
CA ILE A 335 28.61 5.22 -16.14
C ILE A 335 28.59 3.68 -16.15
N SER A 336 27.74 3.05 -15.35
CA SER A 336 27.47 1.60 -15.45
C SER A 336 26.91 1.24 -16.84
N GLN A 337 25.94 2.01 -17.35
CA GLN A 337 25.39 1.80 -18.69
C GLN A 337 26.44 1.99 -19.82
N GLU A 338 27.30 3.02 -19.75
CA GLU A 338 28.42 3.19 -20.70
C GLU A 338 29.42 2.02 -20.64
N ASN A 339 29.74 1.50 -19.45
CA ASN A 339 30.65 0.37 -19.29
C ASN A 339 30.04 -0.94 -19.82
N LYS A 340 28.75 -1.19 -19.57
CA LYS A 340 28.01 -2.31 -20.18
C LYS A 340 28.04 -2.21 -21.71
N LEU A 341 27.82 -1.02 -22.28
CA LEU A 341 27.87 -0.81 -23.73
C LEU A 341 29.26 -1.12 -24.32
N ARG A 342 30.34 -0.77 -23.61
CA ARG A 342 31.72 -1.09 -24.02
C ARG A 342 32.00 -2.59 -24.05
N ALA A 343 31.62 -3.32 -23.00
CA ALA A 343 31.83 -4.77 -22.94
C ALA A 343 31.14 -5.51 -24.11
N ILE A 344 29.97 -5.04 -24.54
CA ILE A 344 29.23 -5.59 -25.67
C ILE A 344 29.94 -5.26 -27.00
N LEU A 345 30.38 -4.02 -27.18
CA LEU A 345 31.14 -3.58 -28.36
C LEU A 345 32.43 -4.41 -28.52
N GLN A 346 33.09 -4.72 -27.41
CA GLN A 346 34.32 -5.51 -27.37
C GLN A 346 34.09 -7.02 -27.62
N SER A 347 32.84 -7.50 -27.56
CA SER A 347 32.43 -8.86 -27.97
C SER A 347 31.91 -8.97 -29.41
N GLN A 348 31.81 -7.86 -30.15
CA GLN A 348 31.33 -7.82 -31.54
C GLN A 348 32.33 -7.09 -32.43
N VAL A 349 33.53 -7.67 -32.58
CA VAL A 349 34.61 -7.10 -33.41
C VAL A 349 34.31 -7.23 -34.91
N ASP A 350 33.58 -8.26 -35.33
CA ASP A 350 33.13 -8.43 -36.71
C ASP A 350 31.77 -7.76 -36.99
N ASN A 351 31.70 -7.10 -38.15
CA ASN A 351 30.50 -6.55 -38.81
C ASN A 351 29.78 -5.36 -38.15
N GLY A 352 30.39 -4.17 -38.29
CA GLY A 352 29.71 -3.03 -38.92
C GLY A 352 28.79 -2.13 -38.07
N THR A 353 29.15 -0.84 -38.00
CA THR A 353 28.26 0.31 -37.70
C THR A 353 27.48 0.34 -36.37
N LEU A 354 27.97 -0.32 -35.32
CA LEU A 354 27.42 -0.15 -33.96
C LEU A 354 27.72 1.25 -33.37
N LYS A 355 26.75 1.87 -32.67
CA LYS A 355 26.91 3.22 -32.08
C LYS A 355 28.03 3.25 -31.02
N LYS A 356 29.07 4.07 -31.26
CA LYS A 356 30.13 4.36 -30.27
C LYS A 356 29.53 4.98 -28.98
N PRO A 357 30.12 4.73 -27.79
CA PRO A 357 29.67 5.30 -26.52
C PRO A 357 29.70 6.84 -26.55
N LYS A 358 28.78 7.47 -25.81
CA LYS A 358 28.41 8.89 -25.97
C LYS A 358 29.22 9.82 -25.06
N TYR A 359 29.69 9.32 -23.91
CA TYR A 359 30.31 10.13 -22.86
C TYR A 359 31.74 9.70 -22.51
N SER A 360 32.36 8.74 -23.21
CA SER A 360 33.74 8.32 -22.92
C SER A 360 34.55 8.04 -24.19
N ASN A 361 35.83 8.44 -24.19
CA ASN A 361 36.75 8.29 -25.34
C ASN A 361 37.24 6.84 -25.51
N GLU A 362 37.98 6.55 -26.58
CA GLU A 362 38.60 5.24 -26.83
C GLU A 362 39.59 4.86 -25.71
N ALA A 363 40.38 5.81 -25.19
CA ALA A 363 41.21 5.67 -23.99
C ALA A 363 40.44 5.69 -22.64
N GLY A 364 39.17 5.29 -22.61
CA GLY A 364 38.34 5.09 -21.41
C GLY A 364 37.96 6.34 -20.58
N LYS A 365 38.57 7.50 -20.80
CA LYS A 365 38.30 8.75 -20.04
C LYS A 365 36.92 9.33 -20.37
N ILE A 366 36.13 9.60 -19.32
CA ILE A 366 34.74 10.08 -19.38
C ILE A 366 34.70 11.60 -19.57
N LYS A 367 34.14 12.08 -20.68
CA LYS A 367 33.83 13.49 -20.96
C LYS A 367 32.36 13.80 -20.65
N ILE A 368 32.14 14.50 -19.54
CA ILE A 368 30.81 15.00 -19.14
C ILE A 368 30.23 15.89 -20.25
N LYS A 369 29.10 15.47 -20.84
CA LYS A 369 28.34 16.19 -21.89
C LYS A 369 26.84 15.91 -21.74
N GLY A 370 26.01 16.70 -22.43
CA GLY A 370 24.57 16.43 -22.61
C GLY A 370 23.83 16.23 -21.29
N ASN A 371 22.98 15.20 -21.21
CA ASN A 371 22.10 14.94 -20.07
C ASN A 371 22.84 14.77 -18.74
N LEU A 372 24.08 14.24 -18.74
CA LEU A 372 24.88 14.09 -17.52
C LEU A 372 25.39 15.45 -16.98
N LEU A 373 25.70 16.40 -17.87
CA LEU A 373 25.94 17.79 -17.49
C LEU A 373 24.63 18.46 -17.02
N GLY A 374 23.51 18.12 -17.67
CA GLY A 374 22.17 18.57 -17.27
C GLY A 374 21.86 18.22 -15.82
N SER A 375 21.93 16.94 -15.46
CA SER A 375 21.68 16.51 -14.07
C SER A 375 22.69 17.08 -13.06
N TYR A 376 23.95 17.32 -13.46
CA TYR A 376 24.93 18.02 -12.62
C TYR A 376 24.56 19.49 -12.36
N MET A 377 24.01 20.19 -13.35
CA MET A 377 23.47 21.54 -13.14
C MET A 377 22.21 21.52 -12.28
N THR A 378 21.31 20.55 -12.50
CA THR A 378 20.05 20.42 -11.75
C THR A 378 20.28 20.15 -10.26
N GLN A 379 21.19 19.25 -9.88
CA GLN A 379 21.48 19.01 -8.45
C GLN A 379 22.11 20.24 -7.77
N LEU A 380 23.00 20.98 -8.45
CA LEU A 380 23.59 22.21 -7.90
C LEU A 380 22.54 23.32 -7.72
N PHE A 381 21.61 23.46 -8.67
CA PHE A 381 20.50 24.41 -8.58
C PHE A 381 19.58 24.13 -7.39
N PHE A 382 19.12 22.88 -7.22
CA PHE A 382 18.31 22.51 -6.04
C PHE A 382 19.08 22.66 -4.73
N LYS A 383 20.37 22.31 -4.71
CA LYS A 383 21.22 22.47 -3.53
C LYS A 383 21.39 23.95 -3.12
N ILE A 384 21.58 24.85 -4.07
CA ILE A 384 21.62 26.31 -3.84
C ILE A 384 20.30 26.81 -3.24
N ILE A 385 19.15 26.39 -3.79
CA ILE A 385 17.82 26.76 -3.26
C ILE A 385 17.65 26.27 -1.81
N ILE A 386 18.03 25.01 -1.53
CA ILE A 386 17.91 24.43 -0.19
C ILE A 386 18.86 25.13 0.80
N GLU A 387 20.11 25.39 0.43
CA GLU A 387 21.06 26.11 1.30
C GLU A 387 20.58 27.54 1.61
N ILE A 388 20.04 28.27 0.63
CA ILE A 388 19.41 29.58 0.85
C ILE A 388 18.19 29.45 1.77
N ALA A 389 17.30 28.48 1.53
CA ALA A 389 16.08 28.30 2.33
C ALA A 389 16.40 28.03 3.82
N PHE A 390 17.44 27.25 4.12
CA PHE A 390 17.88 27.03 5.50
C PHE A 390 18.62 28.23 6.11
N ILE A 391 19.37 29.03 5.33
CA ILE A 391 19.98 30.28 5.83
C ILE A 391 18.89 31.30 6.19
N VAL A 392 17.87 31.45 5.33
CA VAL A 392 16.71 32.31 5.59
C VAL A 392 15.87 31.78 6.76
N GLY A 393 15.67 30.46 6.84
CA GLY A 393 14.98 29.83 7.97
C GLY A 393 15.71 30.02 9.30
N GLN A 394 17.04 29.94 9.34
CA GLN A 394 17.86 30.22 10.52
C GLN A 394 17.61 31.64 11.06
N TYR A 395 17.57 32.62 10.15
CA TYR A 395 17.30 34.02 10.49
C TYR A 395 15.89 34.22 11.05
N TYR A 396 14.85 33.70 10.40
CA TYR A 396 13.46 33.91 10.83
C TYR A 396 13.04 33.10 12.06
N LEU A 397 13.63 31.93 12.30
CA LEU A 397 13.29 31.09 13.46
C LEU A 397 14.10 31.44 14.72
N TYR A 398 15.36 31.88 14.57
CA TYR A 398 16.29 32.01 15.70
C TYR A 398 17.17 33.26 15.66
N GLY A 399 17.16 34.03 14.58
CA GLY A 399 18.08 35.14 14.36
C GLY A 399 19.55 34.72 14.18
N PHE A 400 20.45 35.70 14.29
CA PHE A 400 21.90 35.54 14.23
C PHE A 400 22.60 35.65 15.60
N VAL A 401 21.92 36.25 16.58
CA VAL A 401 22.41 36.45 17.95
C VAL A 401 21.32 35.95 18.89
N MET A 402 21.67 35.01 19.76
CA MET A 402 20.76 34.43 20.73
C MET A 402 20.71 35.32 21.97
N VAL A 403 19.56 35.94 22.23
CA VAL A 403 19.37 36.81 23.41
C VAL A 403 19.29 35.98 24.70
N PRO A 404 19.75 36.50 25.84
CA PRO A 404 19.82 35.72 27.10
C PRO A 404 18.46 35.57 27.79
N MET A 405 17.48 36.37 27.43
CA MET A 405 16.18 36.52 28.09
C MET A 405 15.07 36.71 27.05
N PHE A 406 13.91 36.11 27.31
CA PHE A 406 12.69 36.27 26.52
C PHE A 406 11.46 36.45 27.44
N PRO A 407 10.55 37.40 27.15
CA PRO A 407 9.28 37.50 27.84
C PRO A 407 8.26 36.48 27.28
N CYS A 408 7.49 35.82 28.15
CA CYS A 408 6.52 34.80 27.78
C CYS A 408 5.22 34.94 28.58
N SER A 409 4.06 34.87 27.91
CA SER A 409 2.72 35.02 28.51
C SER A 409 1.76 33.89 28.13
N ARG A 410 2.28 32.66 27.95
CA ARG A 410 1.49 31.49 27.56
C ARG A 410 0.97 30.73 28.78
N SER A 411 -0.29 30.31 28.76
CA SER A 411 -0.84 29.39 29.77
C SER A 411 -0.01 28.09 29.82
N PRO A 412 0.43 27.60 31.00
CA PRO A 412 -0.11 27.89 32.33
C PRO A 412 0.57 29.02 33.12
N CYS A 413 1.44 29.84 32.52
CA CYS A 413 2.13 30.92 33.25
C CYS A 413 1.15 31.93 33.85
N PRO A 414 1.37 32.40 35.11
CA PRO A 414 0.41 33.22 35.85
C PRO A 414 0.37 34.70 35.43
N PHE A 415 1.44 35.17 34.80
CA PHE A 415 1.62 36.53 34.26
C PHE A 415 2.67 36.46 33.14
N THR A 416 3.07 37.59 32.56
CA THR A 416 4.21 37.65 31.62
C THR A 416 5.50 37.37 32.39
N VAL A 417 6.00 36.14 32.30
CA VAL A 417 7.25 35.70 32.94
C VAL A 417 8.45 36.06 32.07
N GLU A 418 9.60 36.23 32.72
CA GLU A 418 10.90 36.37 32.06
C GLU A 418 11.59 35.01 32.11
N CYS A 419 11.96 34.47 30.95
CA CYS A 419 12.64 33.19 30.85
C CYS A 419 14.07 33.39 30.34
N TYR A 420 15.02 32.82 31.07
CA TYR A 420 16.46 32.94 30.87
C TYR A 420 17.02 31.60 30.38
N MET A 421 17.95 31.66 29.43
CA MET A 421 18.48 30.46 28.78
C MET A 421 19.97 30.25 29.05
N SER A 422 20.39 29.00 29.27
CA SER A 422 21.78 28.61 29.44
C SER A 422 22.69 29.03 28.26
N ARG A 423 23.91 29.45 28.60
CA ARG A 423 25.08 29.69 27.72
C ARG A 423 24.74 30.36 26.35
N PRO A 424 24.04 31.51 26.32
CA PRO A 424 23.54 32.12 25.08
C PRO A 424 24.67 32.67 24.18
N THR A 425 25.81 33.05 24.77
CA THR A 425 27.02 33.48 24.04
C THR A 425 27.68 32.32 23.29
N GLU A 426 27.83 31.16 23.93
CA GLU A 426 28.35 29.93 23.32
C GLU A 426 27.44 29.46 22.18
N LYS A 427 26.12 29.42 22.42
CA LYS A 427 25.11 29.11 21.40
C LYS A 427 25.15 30.09 20.23
N THR A 428 25.33 31.39 20.49
CA THR A 428 25.53 32.42 19.46
C THR A 428 26.79 32.16 18.63
N ILE A 429 27.93 31.87 19.27
CA ILE A 429 29.18 31.55 18.56
C ILE A 429 28.99 30.31 17.68
N PHE A 430 28.30 29.27 18.17
CA PHE A 430 28.00 28.06 17.40
C PHE A 430 27.05 28.32 16.22
N ILE A 431 26.01 29.15 16.41
CA ILE A 431 25.09 29.59 15.34
C ILE A 431 25.86 30.35 14.25
N ILE A 432 26.68 31.33 14.63
CA ILE A 432 27.50 32.14 13.70
C ILE A 432 28.49 31.25 12.95
N PHE A 433 29.15 30.31 13.64
CA PHE A 433 30.10 29.39 13.04
C PHE A 433 29.44 28.47 11.99
N MET A 434 28.30 27.86 12.35
CA MET A 434 27.52 27.02 11.44
C MET A 434 26.95 27.80 10.25
N LEU A 435 26.59 29.08 10.45
CA LEU A 435 26.17 29.99 9.40
C LEU A 435 27.33 30.35 8.45
N VAL A 436 28.53 30.65 8.96
CA VAL A 436 29.71 30.92 8.13
C VAL A 436 30.07 29.70 7.27
N VAL A 437 30.02 28.49 7.82
CA VAL A 437 30.21 27.23 7.08
C VAL A 437 29.12 27.05 5.99
N ALA A 438 27.86 27.38 6.28
CA ALA A 438 26.78 27.33 5.30
C ALA A 438 26.94 28.39 4.18
N CYS A 439 27.33 29.61 4.51
CA CYS A 439 27.60 30.67 3.52
C CYS A 439 28.81 30.33 2.63
N ALA A 440 29.86 29.72 3.17
CA ALA A 440 31.00 29.24 2.40
C ALA A 440 30.60 28.10 1.45
N SER A 441 29.80 27.14 1.92
CA SER A 441 29.19 26.08 1.11
C SER A 441 28.38 26.67 -0.06
N LEU A 442 27.47 27.61 0.24
CA LEU A 442 26.63 28.27 -0.76
C LEU A 442 27.46 29.01 -1.82
N ALA A 443 28.46 29.78 -1.38
CA ALA A 443 29.37 30.49 -2.27
C ALA A 443 30.13 29.54 -3.21
N LEU A 444 30.64 28.41 -2.70
CA LEU A 444 31.32 27.40 -3.51
C LEU A 444 30.39 26.74 -4.54
N ASN A 445 29.14 26.41 -4.17
CA ASN A 445 28.14 25.91 -5.12
C ASN A 445 27.86 26.95 -6.24
N VAL A 446 27.69 28.22 -5.89
CA VAL A 446 27.43 29.32 -6.84
C VAL A 446 28.63 29.56 -7.76
N ILE A 447 29.86 29.53 -7.23
CA ILE A 447 31.09 29.67 -8.01
C ILE A 447 31.25 28.51 -9.01
N GLU A 448 30.95 27.25 -8.64
CA GLU A 448 31.01 26.15 -9.61
C GLU A 448 29.92 26.28 -10.69
N VAL A 449 28.70 26.69 -10.34
CA VAL A 449 27.63 27.01 -11.33
C VAL A 449 28.08 28.11 -12.30
N PHE A 450 28.66 29.20 -11.80
CA PHE A 450 29.16 30.31 -12.61
C PHE A 450 30.30 29.86 -13.54
N TYR A 451 31.28 29.12 -13.01
CA TYR A 451 32.39 28.55 -13.79
C TYR A 451 31.90 27.66 -14.94
N LEU A 452 30.89 26.81 -14.69
CA LEU A 452 30.29 25.95 -15.71
C LEU A 452 29.52 26.74 -16.77
N LEU A 453 28.83 27.82 -16.39
CA LEU A 453 28.13 28.73 -17.30
C LEU A 453 29.12 29.51 -18.18
N CYS A 454 30.14 30.14 -17.61
CA CYS A 454 31.18 30.87 -18.36
C CYS A 454 31.92 29.94 -19.34
N ARG A 455 32.23 28.70 -18.92
CA ARG A 455 32.83 27.69 -19.80
C ARG A 455 31.91 27.29 -20.95
N ARG A 456 30.59 27.23 -20.72
CA ARG A 456 29.59 26.92 -21.76
C ARG A 456 29.48 28.03 -22.80
N LEU A 457 29.48 29.29 -22.37
CA LEU A 457 29.45 30.46 -23.25
C LEU A 457 30.71 30.52 -24.14
N ARG A 458 31.90 30.30 -23.56
CA ARG A 458 33.19 30.36 -24.27
C ARG A 458 33.35 29.28 -25.37
N CYS A 459 32.54 28.23 -25.35
CA CYS A 459 32.55 27.16 -26.37
C CYS A 459 31.49 27.32 -27.48
N GLY A 460 30.71 28.41 -27.51
CA GLY A 460 29.73 28.66 -28.58
C GLY A 460 30.33 29.15 -29.90
N GLY A 461 31.55 29.72 -29.87
CA GLY A 461 32.15 30.45 -30.98
C GLY A 461 33.07 29.66 -31.91
N SER A 462 32.60 28.56 -32.50
CA SER A 462 33.25 27.99 -33.70
C SER A 462 32.31 27.09 -34.52
N LYS A 463 32.10 27.44 -35.79
CA LYS A 463 31.45 26.60 -36.82
C LYS A 463 32.31 26.62 -38.08
N GLY A 464 32.63 25.45 -38.61
CA GLY A 464 33.05 25.30 -40.01
C GLY A 464 34.34 24.51 -40.26
N ARG A 465 34.18 23.25 -40.69
CA ARG A 465 34.67 22.74 -41.99
C ARG A 465 34.23 21.28 -42.15
N ASN A 466 33.65 20.95 -43.31
CA ASN A 466 33.51 19.57 -43.77
C ASN A 466 34.86 19.06 -44.28
N TYR A 467 35.08 17.75 -44.24
CA TYR A 467 35.98 17.07 -45.19
C TYR A 467 35.51 15.63 -45.44
N HIS A 468 35.71 15.15 -46.66
CA HIS A 468 35.53 13.76 -47.09
C HIS A 468 36.76 12.90 -46.71
N THR A 469 36.75 11.59 -47.07
CA THR A 469 37.72 11.02 -48.05
C THR A 469 38.04 9.51 -47.81
N THR A 470 37.61 8.67 -48.78
CA THR A 470 38.13 7.33 -49.19
C THR A 470 38.11 6.10 -48.25
N SER A 471 38.39 4.93 -48.88
CA SER A 471 38.31 3.55 -48.39
C SER A 471 39.40 2.69 -49.05
N THR A 472 39.94 1.71 -48.32
CA THR A 472 40.70 0.53 -48.79
C THR A 472 40.66 -0.55 -47.68
N ALA A 473 40.85 -1.86 -47.87
CA ALA A 473 40.57 -2.83 -48.94
C ALA A 473 41.41 -4.12 -48.66
N ASN A 474 40.74 -5.18 -48.18
CA ASN A 474 41.11 -6.61 -48.36
C ASN A 474 42.33 -7.24 -47.59
N PRO A 475 42.39 -8.60 -47.48
CA PRO A 475 42.89 -9.29 -46.27
C PRO A 475 44.02 -10.34 -46.49
N ALA A 476 44.36 -11.08 -45.42
CA ALA A 476 45.22 -12.29 -45.43
C ALA A 476 44.70 -13.34 -44.40
N THR A 477 45.18 -14.61 -44.50
CA THR A 477 44.48 -15.78 -43.92
C THR A 477 45.42 -16.90 -43.42
N LEU A 478 44.94 -17.76 -42.48
CA LEU A 478 45.49 -19.07 -42.04
C LEU A 478 46.80 -19.05 -41.20
N PRO A 479 47.20 -20.15 -40.52
CA PRO A 479 46.46 -21.27 -39.90
C PRO A 479 46.85 -21.54 -38.40
N PRO A 480 46.23 -22.52 -37.69
CA PRO A 480 46.53 -22.85 -36.28
C PRO A 480 47.32 -24.17 -36.06
N PRO A 481 47.91 -24.40 -34.86
CA PRO A 481 48.31 -25.72 -34.35
C PRO A 481 47.35 -26.27 -33.27
N ALA A 482 47.50 -27.55 -32.90
CA ALA A 482 46.72 -28.26 -31.86
C ALA A 482 47.60 -29.27 -31.09
N TRP A 483 46.98 -30.10 -30.21
CA TRP A 483 47.58 -31.17 -29.36
C TRP A 483 48.37 -30.68 -28.11
N SER A 484 48.45 -31.41 -26.97
CA SER A 484 47.63 -32.51 -26.40
C SER A 484 48.07 -32.90 -24.96
N GLY A 485 47.21 -33.58 -24.18
CA GLY A 485 47.51 -34.19 -22.86
C GLY A 485 46.66 -33.58 -21.73
N ARG A 486 45.80 -34.24 -20.93
CA ARG A 486 45.58 -35.64 -20.45
C ARG A 486 46.31 -35.96 -19.12
N VAL A 487 45.60 -36.72 -18.27
CA VAL A 487 45.94 -37.28 -16.94
C VAL A 487 45.51 -36.34 -15.79
N ASP A 488 44.80 -36.76 -14.73
CA ASP A 488 44.39 -38.13 -14.34
C ASP A 488 42.85 -38.36 -14.24
N THR A 489 42.36 -39.05 -13.18
CA THR A 489 41.26 -40.03 -13.26
C THR A 489 40.50 -40.23 -11.93
N GLU A 490 39.16 -40.37 -11.95
CA GLU A 490 38.43 -41.25 -11.01
C GLU A 490 37.06 -41.69 -11.58
N MET A 491 36.72 -42.97 -11.43
CA MET A 491 35.56 -43.71 -11.99
C MET A 491 35.48 -45.00 -11.14
N ASP A 492 34.41 -45.44 -10.49
CA ASP A 492 33.04 -45.77 -10.91
C ASP A 492 32.12 -45.79 -9.65
N THR A 493 30.78 -45.81 -9.68
CA THR A 493 29.99 -47.03 -9.98
C THR A 493 28.48 -46.80 -9.99
N LEU A 494 27.83 -47.51 -10.92
CA LEU A 494 26.51 -48.17 -10.86
C LEU A 494 25.19 -47.41 -10.56
N ARG A 495 24.18 -47.84 -11.30
CA ARG A 495 22.76 -47.43 -11.29
C ARG A 495 21.90 -48.68 -11.05
N GLN A 496 20.72 -48.53 -10.42
CA GLN A 496 19.75 -49.60 -10.06
C GLN A 496 20.29 -50.59 -8.99
N ASN A 497 19.51 -51.11 -8.02
CA ASN A 497 18.05 -51.14 -7.76
C ASN A 497 17.82 -51.40 -6.22
N LYS A 498 16.65 -51.36 -5.55
CA LYS A 498 15.21 -51.12 -5.86
C LYS A 498 14.46 -50.71 -4.54
N MET A 499 13.11 -50.73 -4.55
CA MET A 499 12.13 -51.13 -3.50
C MET A 499 12.62 -51.47 -2.06
N ASN A 500 11.89 -51.18 -0.97
CA ASN A 500 10.43 -51.04 -0.77
C ASN A 500 10.06 -50.08 0.37
N LEU A 501 8.93 -49.37 0.25
CA LEU A 501 7.76 -49.50 1.14
C LEU A 501 6.60 -48.59 0.69
N GLU A 502 5.77 -49.10 -0.21
CA GLU A 502 4.33 -48.80 -0.12
C GLU A 502 3.75 -49.75 0.93
N PHE A 503 2.96 -49.25 1.89
CA PHE A 503 1.54 -49.57 2.00
C PHE A 503 0.93 -49.04 3.31
N GLU A 504 0.22 -47.91 3.23
CA GLU A 504 -1.10 -47.79 3.88
C GLU A 504 -2.04 -47.14 2.88
N SER A 505 -3.06 -47.88 2.44
CA SER A 505 -3.93 -47.46 1.35
C SER A 505 -5.14 -46.66 1.84
N GLY A 506 -5.13 -45.37 1.56
CA GLY A 506 -6.29 -44.56 1.18
C GLY A 506 -7.61 -44.69 1.97
N GLN A 507 -7.97 -43.60 2.67
CA GLN A 507 -9.37 -43.25 2.89
C GLN A 507 -9.57 -41.72 2.79
N SER A 508 -10.84 -41.31 2.85
CA SER A 508 -11.35 -39.95 2.65
C SER A 508 -11.19 -39.38 1.23
N LEU A 509 -12.26 -39.57 0.45
CA LEU A 509 -12.57 -38.83 -0.78
C LEU A 509 -12.93 -37.36 -0.43
N GLY A 510 -11.97 -36.61 0.11
CA GLY A 510 -12.16 -35.25 0.62
C GLY A 510 -11.76 -34.18 -0.39
N GLY A 511 -12.64 -33.88 -1.35
CA GLY A 511 -12.44 -32.73 -2.23
C GLY A 511 -12.61 -31.43 -1.45
N THR A 512 -11.50 -30.79 -1.07
CA THR A 512 -11.52 -29.48 -0.38
C THR A 512 -12.23 -28.44 -1.25
N LEU A 513 -13.49 -28.16 -0.89
CA LEU A 513 -14.23 -26.99 -1.36
C LEU A 513 -13.35 -25.74 -1.18
N ASP A 514 -13.36 -24.85 -2.17
CA ASP A 514 -12.50 -23.66 -2.16
C ASP A 514 -12.92 -22.78 -0.96
N ALA A 515 -12.14 -22.84 0.13
CA ALA A 515 -12.48 -22.36 1.48
C ALA A 515 -12.37 -20.82 1.60
N LYS A 516 -12.90 -20.15 0.59
CA LYS A 516 -12.61 -18.79 0.15
C LYS A 516 -13.88 -17.94 0.10
N ASP A 517 -15.00 -18.57 -0.27
CA ASP A 517 -16.30 -17.91 -0.35
C ASP A 517 -17.05 -18.05 0.99
N GLU A 518 -17.02 -19.24 1.60
CA GLU A 518 -17.54 -19.52 2.96
C GLU A 518 -16.95 -18.58 4.03
N LYS A 519 -15.71 -18.11 3.84
CA LYS A 519 -14.96 -17.32 4.83
C LYS A 519 -14.95 -15.81 4.57
N LYS A 520 -15.45 -15.33 3.42
CA LYS A 520 -15.80 -13.91 3.23
C LYS A 520 -16.96 -13.48 4.15
N ILE A 521 -17.86 -14.42 4.46
CA ILE A 521 -19.10 -14.20 5.19
C ILE A 521 -18.87 -13.83 6.66
N MET A 522 -17.92 -14.50 7.33
CA MET A 522 -17.73 -14.40 8.79
C MET A 522 -17.36 -12.97 9.24
N VAL A 523 -16.36 -12.37 8.57
CA VAL A 523 -15.82 -11.04 8.92
C VAL A 523 -16.85 -9.92 8.78
N LEU A 524 -17.82 -10.07 7.88
CA LEU A 524 -18.94 -9.12 7.73
C LEU A 524 -20.00 -9.33 8.84
N GLY A 525 -20.22 -10.57 9.27
CA GLY A 525 -21.12 -10.91 10.36
C GLY A 525 -20.69 -10.31 11.71
N ALA A 526 -19.41 -10.46 12.09
CA ALA A 526 -18.89 -9.93 13.36
C ALA A 526 -18.95 -8.39 13.46
N GLY A 527 -18.87 -7.70 12.32
CA GLY A 527 -19.10 -6.25 12.25
C GLY A 527 -20.59 -5.89 12.38
N ALA A 528 -21.46 -6.59 11.65
CA ALA A 528 -22.90 -6.34 11.67
C ALA A 528 -23.53 -6.63 13.04
N GLU A 529 -23.16 -7.73 13.71
CA GLU A 529 -23.69 -8.08 15.03
C GLU A 529 -23.47 -6.94 16.03
N LYS A 530 -22.26 -6.35 16.06
CA LYS A 530 -21.91 -5.19 16.91
C LYS A 530 -22.55 -3.85 16.50
N VAL A 531 -23.24 -3.74 15.37
CA VAL A 531 -23.96 -2.52 14.95
C VAL A 531 -25.45 -2.59 15.33
N TRP A 532 -25.99 -3.80 15.40
CA TRP A 532 -27.43 -4.07 15.52
C TRP A 532 -27.82 -4.82 16.82
N SER A 533 -26.89 -5.35 17.62
CA SER A 533 -27.20 -6.11 18.84
C SER A 533 -27.73 -5.29 20.01
N ASP A 534 -27.35 -4.01 20.11
CA ASP A 534 -27.75 -3.08 21.17
C ASP A 534 -28.95 -2.19 20.77
N GLU A 535 -29.58 -2.47 19.63
CA GLU A 535 -30.66 -1.64 19.10
C GLU A 535 -31.93 -1.71 19.95
N GLN A 536 -32.38 -2.92 20.28
CA GLN A 536 -33.56 -3.12 21.13
C GLN A 536 -33.31 -2.61 22.56
N SER A 537 -32.08 -2.68 23.08
CA SER A 537 -31.76 -2.11 24.40
C SER A 537 -31.76 -0.57 24.37
N ASN A 538 -31.22 0.05 23.31
CA ASN A 538 -30.91 1.49 23.30
C ASN A 538 -31.99 2.37 22.63
N MET A 539 -33.06 1.78 22.08
CA MET A 539 -34.25 2.53 21.63
C MET A 539 -34.98 3.15 22.84
N ILE A 540 -35.30 4.44 22.78
CA ILE A 540 -36.00 5.18 23.85
C ILE A 540 -37.36 5.64 23.33
N CYS A 541 -38.45 5.32 24.03
CA CYS A 541 -39.80 5.78 23.67
C CYS A 541 -40.33 6.80 24.70
N ASN A 542 -41.28 7.64 24.30
CA ASN A 542 -41.98 8.60 25.18
C ASN A 542 -42.96 7.94 26.18
N THR A 543 -42.79 6.65 26.50
CA THR A 543 -43.56 5.90 27.49
C THR A 543 -42.65 4.95 28.29
N LYS A 544 -43.07 4.63 29.53
CA LYS A 544 -42.45 3.62 30.39
C LYS A 544 -43.25 2.30 30.46
N GLN A 545 -44.28 2.13 29.62
CA GLN A 545 -45.14 0.95 29.67
C GLN A 545 -44.38 -0.33 29.22
N PRO A 546 -44.35 -1.40 30.04
CA PRO A 546 -43.66 -2.64 29.68
C PRO A 546 -44.26 -3.27 28.41
N GLY A 547 -43.40 -3.93 27.62
CA GLY A 547 -43.79 -4.58 26.36
C GLY A 547 -43.98 -3.63 25.17
N CYS A 548 -44.45 -2.39 25.37
CA CYS A 548 -44.69 -1.43 24.28
C CYS A 548 -43.43 -1.19 23.42
N LYS A 549 -42.29 -0.95 24.07
CA LYS A 549 -40.97 -0.82 23.41
C LYS A 549 -40.61 -2.03 22.51
N ASN A 550 -40.96 -3.25 22.90
CA ASN A 550 -40.70 -4.45 22.10
C ASN A 550 -41.65 -4.50 20.89
N VAL A 551 -42.96 -4.28 21.10
CA VAL A 551 -43.94 -4.30 20.01
C VAL A 551 -43.69 -3.21 18.96
N CYS A 552 -43.19 -2.04 19.36
CA CYS A 552 -42.79 -0.99 18.41
C CYS A 552 -41.51 -1.32 17.64
N TYR A 553 -40.55 -2.01 18.27
CA TYR A 553 -39.36 -2.53 17.59
C TYR A 553 -39.75 -3.62 16.59
N ASP A 554 -40.54 -4.62 17.00
CA ASP A 554 -41.05 -5.69 16.14
C ASP A 554 -41.99 -5.18 15.02
N HIS A 555 -42.58 -3.99 15.19
CA HIS A 555 -43.37 -3.33 14.15
C HIS A 555 -42.51 -2.70 13.05
N ALA A 556 -41.44 -1.99 13.42
CA ALA A 556 -40.53 -1.35 12.48
C ALA A 556 -39.56 -2.36 11.84
N PHE A 557 -39.18 -3.41 12.58
CA PHE A 557 -38.23 -4.45 12.16
C PHE A 557 -38.85 -5.85 12.27
N PRO A 558 -39.90 -6.16 11.45
CA PRO A 558 -40.58 -7.46 11.48
C PRO A 558 -39.64 -8.64 11.15
N ILE A 559 -38.52 -8.35 10.49
CA ILE A 559 -37.31 -9.16 10.46
C ILE A 559 -36.18 -8.22 10.88
N SER A 560 -35.28 -8.64 11.78
CA SER A 560 -34.10 -7.82 12.09
C SER A 560 -33.09 -7.86 10.94
N HIS A 561 -32.39 -6.76 10.68
CA HIS A 561 -31.46 -6.67 9.54
C HIS A 561 -30.47 -7.83 9.48
N ILE A 562 -29.88 -8.26 10.61
CA ILE A 562 -28.98 -9.44 10.66
C ILE A 562 -29.66 -10.69 10.05
N ARG A 563 -30.91 -10.98 10.44
CA ARG A 563 -31.66 -12.13 9.90
C ARG A 563 -31.96 -11.97 8.41
N PHE A 564 -32.24 -10.76 7.95
CA PHE A 564 -32.44 -10.46 6.52
C PHE A 564 -31.16 -10.67 5.70
N TRP A 565 -30.01 -10.17 6.16
CA TRP A 565 -28.70 -10.42 5.52
C TRP A 565 -28.33 -11.91 5.52
N VAL A 566 -28.60 -12.65 6.60
CA VAL A 566 -28.37 -14.11 6.66
C VAL A 566 -29.26 -14.85 5.65
N LEU A 567 -30.54 -14.46 5.53
CA LEU A 567 -31.43 -15.00 4.49
C LEU A 567 -30.90 -14.69 3.08
N GLN A 568 -30.46 -13.45 2.81
CA GLN A 568 -29.85 -13.08 1.53
C GLN A 568 -28.66 -13.99 1.20
N ILE A 569 -27.75 -14.21 2.15
CA ILE A 569 -26.56 -15.07 1.96
C ILE A 569 -26.98 -16.52 1.65
N ILE A 570 -27.94 -17.09 2.40
CA ILE A 570 -28.45 -18.46 2.19
C ILE A 570 -29.08 -18.59 0.79
N PHE A 571 -30.01 -17.69 0.44
CA PHE A 571 -30.72 -17.78 -0.83
C PHE A 571 -29.82 -17.50 -2.04
N VAL A 572 -28.96 -16.48 -1.99
CA VAL A 572 -28.04 -16.14 -3.11
C VAL A 572 -26.95 -17.20 -3.32
N SER A 573 -26.48 -17.86 -2.26
CA SER A 573 -25.52 -18.96 -2.39
C SER A 573 -26.15 -20.28 -2.87
N THR A 574 -27.44 -20.52 -2.60
CA THR A 574 -28.13 -21.78 -2.92
C THR A 574 -28.06 -22.18 -4.41
N PRO A 575 -28.35 -21.32 -5.40
CA PRO A 575 -28.14 -21.63 -6.82
C PRO A 575 -26.72 -22.10 -7.15
N THR A 576 -25.72 -21.47 -6.52
CA THR A 576 -24.30 -21.81 -6.74
C THR A 576 -23.97 -23.19 -6.16
N LEU A 577 -24.50 -23.52 -4.97
CA LEU A 577 -24.37 -24.85 -4.37
C LEU A 577 -25.08 -25.93 -5.20
N VAL A 578 -26.27 -25.65 -5.73
CA VAL A 578 -27.02 -26.57 -6.61
C VAL A 578 -26.27 -26.79 -7.93
N TYR A 579 -25.70 -25.73 -8.53
CA TYR A 579 -24.86 -25.85 -9.72
C TYR A 579 -23.58 -26.66 -9.45
N LEU A 580 -22.90 -26.43 -8.33
CA LEU A 580 -21.73 -27.23 -7.92
C LEU A 580 -22.11 -28.71 -7.70
N GLY A 581 -23.25 -28.99 -7.06
CA GLY A 581 -23.80 -30.33 -6.92
C GLY A 581 -24.07 -31.02 -8.26
N HIS A 582 -24.68 -30.30 -9.21
CA HIS A 582 -24.89 -30.80 -10.58
C HIS A 582 -23.56 -31.08 -11.31
N VAL A 583 -22.58 -30.17 -11.22
CA VAL A 583 -21.24 -30.35 -11.79
C VAL A 583 -20.53 -31.57 -11.18
N MET A 584 -20.57 -31.75 -9.85
CA MET A 584 -19.98 -32.91 -9.18
C MET A 584 -20.67 -34.22 -9.59
N HIS A 585 -21.99 -34.23 -9.74
CA HIS A 585 -22.73 -35.40 -10.23
C HIS A 585 -22.38 -35.73 -11.69
N VAL A 586 -22.24 -34.74 -12.56
CA VAL A 586 -21.77 -34.92 -13.95
C VAL A 586 -20.34 -35.49 -13.98
N ILE A 587 -19.42 -34.95 -13.18
CA ILE A 587 -18.05 -35.47 -13.04
C ILE A 587 -18.05 -36.93 -12.58
N HIS A 588 -18.82 -37.26 -11.54
CA HIS A 588 -18.92 -38.64 -11.05
C HIS A 588 -19.46 -39.59 -12.12
N LYS A 589 -20.50 -39.18 -12.85
CA LYS A 589 -21.10 -39.95 -13.95
C LYS A 589 -20.11 -40.19 -15.10
N GLU A 590 -19.31 -39.19 -15.47
CA GLU A 590 -18.29 -39.34 -16.52
C GLU A 590 -17.07 -40.16 -16.07
N ASN A 591 -16.65 -40.05 -14.81
CA ASN A 591 -15.61 -40.92 -14.26
C ASN A 591 -16.06 -42.39 -14.24
N LYS A 592 -17.32 -42.66 -13.88
CA LYS A 592 -17.92 -44.01 -13.91
C LYS A 592 -18.07 -44.56 -15.34
N LEU A 593 -18.31 -43.70 -16.34
CA LEU A 593 -18.25 -44.08 -17.75
C LEU A 593 -16.82 -44.39 -18.21
N ARG A 594 -15.83 -43.61 -17.79
CA ARG A 594 -14.40 -43.84 -18.11
C ARG A 594 -13.89 -45.16 -17.54
N GLN A 595 -14.24 -45.48 -16.29
CA GLN A 595 -13.88 -46.78 -15.68
C GLN A 595 -14.43 -47.96 -16.50
N ARG A 596 -15.68 -47.88 -16.98
CA ARG A 596 -16.28 -48.91 -17.84
C ARG A 596 -15.59 -49.00 -19.21
N LEU A 597 -15.28 -47.85 -19.83
CA LEU A 597 -14.53 -47.80 -21.09
C LEU A 597 -13.12 -48.39 -20.97
N SER A 598 -12.44 -48.22 -19.83
CA SER A 598 -11.15 -48.86 -19.57
C SER A 598 -11.21 -50.37 -19.27
N GLN A 599 -12.42 -50.93 -19.09
CA GLN A 599 -12.65 -52.37 -18.84
C GLN A 599 -13.20 -53.09 -20.07
N ALA A 600 -14.03 -52.43 -20.89
CA ALA A 600 -14.66 -52.97 -22.10
C ALA A 600 -13.78 -52.76 -23.35
N GLY A 601 -12.62 -53.41 -23.37
CA GLY A 601 -11.58 -53.21 -24.38
C GLY A 601 -12.07 -53.29 -25.84
N ASN A 602 -12.03 -52.16 -26.53
CA ASN A 602 -12.30 -52.00 -27.97
C ASN A 602 -13.77 -52.19 -28.45
N GLU A 603 -14.76 -52.22 -27.56
CA GLU A 603 -16.17 -52.08 -27.95
C GLU A 603 -16.60 -50.60 -28.07
N MET A 604 -17.61 -50.31 -28.91
CA MET A 604 -18.15 -48.96 -29.15
C MET A 604 -19.00 -48.42 -27.99
N GLY A 605 -18.37 -48.21 -26.83
CA GLY A 605 -18.98 -47.58 -25.66
C GLY A 605 -19.28 -46.09 -25.87
N LYS A 606 -20.34 -45.59 -25.21
CA LYS A 606 -20.80 -44.20 -25.34
C LYS A 606 -19.83 -43.25 -24.64
N MET A 607 -19.02 -42.53 -25.42
CA MET A 607 -17.96 -41.64 -24.93
C MET A 607 -18.45 -40.49 -24.04
N PRO A 608 -17.62 -39.98 -23.11
CA PRO A 608 -17.95 -38.82 -22.28
C PRO A 608 -18.24 -37.57 -23.14
N LYS A 609 -19.26 -36.79 -22.74
CA LYS A 609 -19.81 -35.64 -23.49
C LYS A 609 -19.16 -34.31 -23.09
N TYR A 610 -18.63 -34.21 -21.86
CA TYR A 610 -18.17 -32.96 -21.27
C TYR A 610 -16.69 -32.96 -20.87
N SER A 611 -16.13 -34.11 -20.46
CA SER A 611 -14.72 -34.20 -20.07
C SER A 611 -13.77 -34.49 -21.24
N ASP A 612 -12.81 -33.58 -21.43
CA ASP A 612 -11.63 -33.74 -22.30
C ASP A 612 -10.86 -35.03 -21.98
N GLU A 613 -10.08 -35.61 -22.91
CA GLU A 613 -9.36 -36.88 -22.71
C GLU A 613 -8.59 -36.92 -21.38
N LYS A 614 -7.98 -35.78 -21.00
CA LYS A 614 -7.18 -35.57 -19.77
C LYS A 614 -8.02 -35.26 -18.51
N GLY A 615 -9.32 -35.58 -18.51
CA GLY A 615 -10.21 -35.49 -17.34
C GLY A 615 -10.67 -34.06 -16.96
N HIS A 616 -10.69 -33.12 -17.90
CA HIS A 616 -11.14 -31.74 -17.65
C HIS A 616 -12.51 -31.48 -18.26
N VAL A 617 -13.49 -31.14 -17.41
CA VAL A 617 -14.82 -30.70 -17.85
C VAL A 617 -14.73 -29.42 -18.68
N LYS A 618 -15.36 -29.42 -19.85
CA LYS A 618 -15.60 -28.24 -20.70
C LYS A 618 -17.07 -27.88 -20.63
N ILE A 619 -17.38 -26.64 -20.22
CA ILE A 619 -18.75 -26.12 -20.20
C ILE A 619 -19.25 -25.97 -21.64
N LYS A 620 -20.19 -26.85 -22.04
CA LYS A 620 -20.82 -26.89 -23.37
C LYS A 620 -22.26 -27.39 -23.25
N GLY A 621 -23.12 -27.01 -24.19
CA GLY A 621 -24.49 -27.52 -24.32
C GLY A 621 -25.28 -27.42 -23.02
N ASP A 622 -25.90 -28.54 -22.62
CA ASP A 622 -26.75 -28.68 -21.43
C ASP A 622 -26.07 -28.15 -20.15
N LEU A 623 -24.74 -28.30 -20.02
CA LEU A 623 -23.97 -27.80 -18.86
C LEU A 623 -23.79 -26.27 -18.90
N LEU A 624 -23.72 -25.67 -20.09
CA LEU A 624 -23.72 -24.21 -20.26
C LEU A 624 -25.10 -23.63 -19.93
N VAL A 625 -26.19 -24.30 -20.32
CA VAL A 625 -27.56 -23.91 -19.93
C VAL A 625 -27.69 -23.92 -18.40
N SER A 626 -27.25 -25.00 -17.74
CA SER A 626 -27.23 -25.08 -16.26
C SER A 626 -26.43 -23.96 -15.60
N TYR A 627 -25.32 -23.53 -16.21
CA TYR A 627 -24.51 -22.40 -15.72
C TYR A 627 -25.20 -21.04 -15.90
N MET A 628 -25.79 -20.78 -17.07
CA MET A 628 -26.56 -19.54 -17.33
C MET A 628 -27.80 -19.44 -16.43
N VAL A 629 -28.48 -20.56 -16.17
CA VAL A 629 -29.63 -20.64 -15.24
C VAL A 629 -29.20 -20.32 -13.81
N ASN A 630 -28.02 -20.80 -13.36
CA ASN A 630 -27.45 -20.44 -12.06
C ASN A 630 -27.21 -18.93 -11.93
N ILE A 631 -26.56 -18.30 -12.93
CA ILE A 631 -26.33 -16.85 -12.94
C ILE A 631 -27.66 -16.10 -12.88
N PHE A 632 -28.62 -16.47 -13.73
CA PHE A 632 -29.94 -15.83 -13.78
C PHE A 632 -30.65 -15.87 -12.43
N PHE A 633 -30.72 -17.04 -11.77
CA PHE A 633 -31.33 -17.13 -10.44
C PHE A 633 -30.56 -16.38 -9.37
N ARG A 634 -29.22 -16.33 -9.44
CA ARG A 634 -28.41 -15.56 -8.49
C ARG A 634 -28.69 -14.05 -8.61
N ILE A 635 -28.63 -13.51 -9.82
CA ILE A 635 -28.93 -12.09 -10.09
C ILE A 635 -30.38 -11.76 -9.72
N LEU A 636 -31.34 -12.63 -10.07
CA LEU A 636 -32.75 -12.44 -9.70
C LEU A 636 -32.94 -12.38 -8.18
N LEU A 637 -32.29 -13.27 -7.42
CA LEU A 637 -32.36 -13.25 -5.96
C LEU A 637 -31.67 -12.02 -5.37
N GLU A 638 -30.50 -11.62 -5.85
CA GLU A 638 -29.84 -10.38 -5.39
C GLU A 638 -30.73 -9.14 -5.65
N ILE A 639 -31.37 -9.03 -6.82
CA ILE A 639 -32.34 -7.96 -7.11
C ILE A 639 -33.54 -8.03 -6.15
N VAL A 640 -34.09 -9.22 -5.90
CA VAL A 640 -35.22 -9.40 -4.95
C VAL A 640 -34.84 -8.99 -3.53
N PHE A 641 -33.62 -9.29 -3.05
CA PHE A 641 -33.17 -8.85 -1.73
C PHE A 641 -32.86 -7.34 -1.67
N ILE A 642 -32.33 -6.73 -2.73
CA ILE A 642 -32.14 -5.26 -2.82
C ILE A 642 -33.49 -4.52 -2.82
N VAL A 643 -34.47 -5.02 -3.59
CA VAL A 643 -35.83 -4.48 -3.61
C VAL A 643 -36.56 -4.72 -2.28
N GLY A 644 -36.36 -5.89 -1.65
CA GLY A 644 -36.89 -6.19 -0.32
C GLY A 644 -36.31 -5.29 0.77
N GLN A 645 -34.99 -5.01 0.74
CA GLN A 645 -34.34 -4.06 1.63
C GLN A 645 -34.98 -2.66 1.51
N TYR A 646 -35.22 -2.19 0.29
CA TYR A 646 -35.88 -0.91 0.05
C TYR A 646 -37.32 -0.86 0.59
N TYR A 647 -38.15 -1.89 0.32
CA TYR A 647 -39.55 -1.90 0.76
C TYR A 647 -39.75 -2.19 2.26
N LEU A 648 -38.80 -2.87 2.93
CA LEU A 648 -38.90 -3.18 4.36
C LEU A 648 -38.29 -2.11 5.26
N TYR A 649 -37.18 -1.47 4.85
CA TYR A 649 -36.40 -0.57 5.71
C TYR A 649 -35.87 0.70 5.01
N GLY A 650 -36.13 0.86 3.71
CA GLY A 650 -35.55 1.93 2.90
C GLY A 650 -34.04 1.81 2.65
N PHE A 651 -33.47 2.89 2.12
CA PHE A 651 -32.02 3.10 1.99
C PHE A 651 -31.47 4.10 3.02
N VAL A 652 -32.34 4.84 3.70
CA VAL A 652 -32.03 5.79 4.78
C VAL A 652 -32.98 5.46 5.91
N LEU A 653 -32.43 5.32 7.13
CA LEU A 653 -33.18 4.91 8.31
C LEU A 653 -33.59 6.15 9.11
N ASP A 654 -34.90 6.33 9.33
CA ASP A 654 -35.42 7.48 10.07
C ASP A 654 -35.11 7.42 11.57
N PRO A 655 -34.82 8.55 12.23
CA PRO A 655 -34.50 8.60 13.66
C PRO A 655 -35.71 8.38 14.58
N LYS A 656 -36.93 8.50 14.04
CA LYS A 656 -38.20 8.48 14.79
C LYS A 656 -39.16 7.45 14.20
N ILE A 657 -39.69 6.59 15.07
CA ILE A 657 -40.75 5.62 14.75
C ILE A 657 -42.01 6.02 15.51
N GLU A 658 -43.15 6.10 14.82
CA GLU A 658 -44.48 6.25 15.43
C GLU A 658 -45.17 4.89 15.56
N CYS A 659 -45.81 4.64 16.70
CA CYS A 659 -46.31 3.31 17.05
C CYS A 659 -47.57 3.38 17.92
N SER A 660 -48.64 2.69 17.52
CA SER A 660 -49.96 2.72 18.18
C SER A 660 -50.50 1.32 18.54
N ARG A 661 -49.66 0.29 18.51
CA ARG A 661 -50.04 -1.11 18.78
C ARG A 661 -50.09 -1.39 20.29
N ALA A 662 -51.06 -2.19 20.74
CA ALA A 662 -51.07 -2.70 22.10
C ALA A 662 -49.78 -3.50 22.41
N PRO A 663 -49.15 -3.35 23.59
CA PRO A 663 -49.67 -2.72 24.80
C PRO A 663 -49.26 -1.23 24.97
N CYS A 664 -49.04 -0.47 23.89
CA CYS A 664 -48.82 0.97 24.03
C CYS A 664 -50.11 1.72 24.43
N PRO A 665 -50.04 2.78 25.26
CA PRO A 665 -51.22 3.46 25.82
C PRO A 665 -51.86 4.50 24.88
N PHE A 666 -51.08 4.99 23.92
CA PHE A 666 -51.43 5.97 22.90
C PHE A 666 -50.43 5.83 21.74
N THR A 667 -50.48 6.69 20.72
CA THR A 667 -49.44 6.74 19.68
C THR A 667 -48.12 7.22 20.28
N VAL A 668 -47.21 6.29 20.56
CA VAL A 668 -45.90 6.59 21.13
C VAL A 668 -44.89 6.95 20.04
N GLU A 669 -43.96 7.83 20.38
CA GLU A 669 -42.78 8.12 19.58
C GLU A 669 -41.59 7.38 20.18
N CYS A 670 -40.90 6.60 19.36
CA CYS A 670 -39.68 5.86 19.71
C CYS A 670 -38.50 6.37 18.88
N PHE A 671 -37.40 6.70 19.56
CA PHE A 671 -36.18 7.26 18.97
C PHE A 671 -35.08 6.22 18.94
N MET A 672 -34.56 5.95 17.73
CA MET A 672 -33.55 4.93 17.49
C MET A 672 -32.15 5.37 17.92
N SER A 673 -31.31 4.42 18.31
CA SER A 673 -29.87 4.65 18.44
C SER A 673 -29.19 4.65 17.07
N ARG A 674 -28.34 5.65 16.81
CA ARG A 674 -27.38 5.71 15.68
C ARG A 674 -27.97 5.40 14.26
N PRO A 675 -29.12 5.98 13.86
CA PRO A 675 -29.74 5.74 12.55
C PRO A 675 -28.87 6.17 11.35
N THR A 676 -28.06 7.23 11.48
CA THR A 676 -27.15 7.69 10.42
C THR A 676 -26.06 6.65 10.16
N GLU A 677 -25.54 6.03 11.22
CA GLU A 677 -24.51 5.01 11.15
C GLU A 677 -25.02 3.72 10.48
N LYS A 678 -26.24 3.31 10.83
CA LYS A 678 -26.92 2.16 10.21
C LYS A 678 -27.20 2.38 8.73
N THR A 679 -27.59 3.61 8.36
CA THR A 679 -27.73 4.05 6.96
C THR A 679 -26.40 3.91 6.21
N ILE A 680 -25.30 4.42 6.76
CA ILE A 680 -23.95 4.30 6.17
C ILE A 680 -23.56 2.81 6.00
N PHE A 681 -23.84 1.97 7.00
CA PHE A 681 -23.54 0.53 6.95
C PHE A 681 -24.36 -0.19 5.86
N ILE A 682 -25.66 0.10 5.73
CA ILE A 682 -26.53 -0.46 4.68
C ILE A 682 -26.00 -0.07 3.28
N ILE A 683 -25.67 1.20 3.07
CA ILE A 683 -25.13 1.69 1.79
C ILE A 683 -23.77 1.04 1.47
N PHE A 684 -22.88 0.91 2.46
CA PHE A 684 -21.59 0.21 2.29
C PHE A 684 -21.80 -1.27 1.90
N MET A 685 -22.68 -1.99 2.60
CA MET A 685 -22.97 -3.41 2.34
C MET A 685 -23.59 -3.62 0.95
N LEU A 686 -24.50 -2.75 0.51
CA LEU A 686 -25.06 -2.76 -0.84
C LEU A 686 -23.97 -2.51 -1.91
N GLY A 687 -23.06 -1.56 -1.66
CA GLY A 687 -21.90 -1.31 -2.54
C GLY A 687 -20.96 -2.52 -2.64
N VAL A 688 -20.68 -3.19 -1.51
CA VAL A 688 -19.88 -4.43 -1.48
C VAL A 688 -20.57 -5.56 -2.24
N ALA A 689 -21.89 -5.73 -2.11
CA ALA A 689 -22.65 -6.75 -2.85
C ALA A 689 -22.55 -6.54 -4.36
N VAL A 690 -22.81 -5.33 -4.86
CA VAL A 690 -22.70 -4.99 -6.29
C VAL A 690 -21.29 -5.24 -6.84
N VAL A 691 -20.24 -4.86 -6.09
CA VAL A 691 -18.85 -5.11 -6.50
C VAL A 691 -18.50 -6.61 -6.53
N LEU A 692 -19.04 -7.40 -5.58
CA LEU A 692 -18.83 -8.85 -5.55
C LEU A 692 -19.55 -9.56 -6.70
N ALA A 693 -20.78 -9.18 -7.02
CA ALA A 693 -21.52 -9.70 -8.18
C ALA A 693 -20.72 -9.50 -9.49
N GLN A 694 -20.06 -8.35 -9.62
CA GLN A 694 -19.22 -7.99 -10.77
C GLN A 694 -17.87 -8.73 -10.81
N GLU A 695 -17.36 -9.22 -9.67
CA GLU A 695 -16.05 -9.90 -9.60
C GLU A 695 -16.09 -11.32 -10.20
N ASP A 696 -17.26 -11.97 -10.25
CA ASP A 696 -17.41 -13.35 -10.76
C ASP A 696 -17.60 -13.41 -12.27
N GLU A 697 -18.44 -12.53 -12.83
CA GLU A 697 -18.59 -12.30 -14.27
C GLU A 697 -17.21 -12.21 -14.94
N LEU A 698 -16.33 -11.37 -14.39
CA LEU A 698 -14.98 -11.11 -14.91
C LEU A 698 -14.00 -12.30 -14.81
N LYS A 699 -14.27 -13.32 -14.00
CA LYS A 699 -13.42 -14.52 -13.91
C LYS A 699 -13.79 -15.59 -14.93
N GLN A 700 -15.08 -15.78 -15.19
CA GLN A 700 -15.53 -16.79 -16.16
C GLN A 700 -15.49 -16.28 -17.61
N PHE A 701 -15.62 -14.97 -17.86
CA PHE A 701 -15.61 -14.40 -19.23
C PHE A 701 -14.22 -14.29 -19.90
N GLN A 702 -13.35 -15.28 -19.67
CA GLN A 702 -12.21 -15.56 -20.55
C GLN A 702 -12.68 -16.48 -21.69
N PRO A 703 -13.00 -15.97 -22.90
CA PRO A 703 -13.37 -16.84 -24.01
C PRO A 703 -12.21 -17.80 -24.34
N SER A 704 -12.54 -19.08 -24.46
CA SER A 704 -11.64 -20.06 -25.07
C SER A 704 -11.23 -19.56 -26.45
N GLN A 705 -9.92 -19.51 -26.71
CA GLN A 705 -9.36 -18.89 -27.92
C GLN A 705 -10.11 -19.31 -29.18
N CYS A 706 -10.76 -18.36 -29.85
CA CYS A 706 -11.23 -18.55 -31.20
C CYS A 706 -10.01 -18.77 -32.10
N THR A 707 -9.79 -20.03 -32.49
CA THR A 707 -8.97 -20.35 -33.65
C THR A 707 -9.71 -19.84 -34.87
N ALA A 708 -9.39 -18.63 -35.31
CA ALA A 708 -9.56 -18.27 -36.71
C ALA A 708 -8.69 -19.20 -37.57
N VAL A 709 -9.18 -19.48 -38.79
CA VAL A 709 -8.56 -20.36 -39.78
C VAL A 709 -7.26 -19.75 -40.31
#